data_AF-A0A9Q1BVR6-F1
#
_entry.id   AF-A0A9Q1BVR6-F1
#
_cell.length_a   1.000
_cell.length_b   1.000
_cell.length_c   1.000
_cell.angle_alpha   90.00
_cell.angle_beta   90.00
_cell.angle_gamma   90.00
#
_symmetry.space_group_name_H-M   'P 1'
#
loop_
_entity.id
_entity.type
_entity.pdbx_description
1 polymer ?
#
loop_
_entity_poly.entity_id
_entity_poly.type
_entity_poly.pdbx_seq_one_letter_code
_entity_poly.pdbx_strand_id
1 'polypeptide(L)'
;MALVDQQQTNGEVVHEKSTLSPDIEETVQGILEGIEDLLASLEESASEYEIVAPLLDEITKATHTVSDPLPKIDSAEFPPYQTSSIQAANGILRTAQDMITKAHSFEEQLVPLSENVWDGYRAFASSVRGAIASTVPKVGEPIQSSAVELGQACFGLVKAAGIVHGSPNDNLRKKELIDNARTACDKANQAISALRAGAKGTQACIDAGVTVSSIISDLDTTMTFASVGSIVSEPTDESFADHRESIREEAKNLVENTKALTTAAVGDQEKLAEAALASAETMTRLADVMKHAAATLGGDDPEGQTMLINAVKDIASSLDVLIAAARMVSDDKTDKDKMTSLHDAAKTMVMNVTSLLKTVKSVEDEATRGPRAAEATVDAISQEIKILYNPIPPDQTASPDQLIRSTKQVTLATAKAVGAGNTCKQEDIVAASNAGRQAVFQMLYACRGVANTAKTPELKEKTLQAGEKCANSFKSLMVEVHLNAKQPSADRKEKLAEESKKVAASVSGLVQAAEILKGTEWRDSNDNDMSAENELMNAANAIEAAAKKLSSLRPRAKAREADDTLTFEEQILEATKAIANATSVLVKIASNAQKQLIEEGKVNATPAMNSADGMWSRQLIGAARKVAVSTQSMCESAHSLVQGETSQAKLVTSARQVSASTSDLLKACKTKQDIFGDGMRRLEAAGNAVQKATNSLVEAAQMNEAQAEDEEIAQRKDYKMTGIFAKEVEAQELILKKEKELEEAKKRLEMIKKAKGVRS
;
A
#
# COMPACT_ATOMS: atom_id res chain seq x y z
N MET A 1 60.31 47.48 14.56
CA MET A 1 60.48 48.94 14.71
C MET A 1 60.99 49.19 16.11
N ALA A 2 62.18 49.82 16.18
CA ALA A 2 63.02 50.15 17.35
C ALA A 2 63.65 48.95 18.10
N LEU A 3 64.94 48.60 17.94
CA LEU A 3 66.23 49.31 18.15
C LEU A 3 66.83 48.97 19.53
N VAL A 4 68.13 48.62 19.50
CA VAL A 4 69.17 49.03 20.49
C VAL A 4 69.21 48.15 21.78
N ASP A 5 70.31 47.56 22.23
CA ASP A 5 71.73 47.84 21.99
C ASP A 5 72.67 46.68 22.39
N GLN A 6 73.78 46.61 21.65
CA GLN A 6 75.18 46.40 22.06
C GLN A 6 75.66 45.27 23.01
N GLN A 7 76.58 44.49 22.41
CA GLN A 7 77.82 43.92 22.96
C GLN A 7 78.46 44.65 24.16
N GLN A 8 79.03 43.87 25.10
CA GLN A 8 80.42 43.96 25.62
C GLN A 8 80.61 42.96 26.78
N THR A 9 81.28 41.81 26.55
CA THR A 9 82.67 41.49 26.91
C THR A 9 83.04 41.51 28.40
N ASN A 10 83.53 40.34 28.84
CA ASN A 10 84.49 40.06 29.92
C ASN A 10 84.11 40.37 31.37
N GLY A 11 83.74 39.31 32.08
CA GLY A 11 84.08 39.12 33.49
C GLY A 11 84.44 37.65 33.71
N GLU A 12 85.72 37.35 33.92
CA GLU A 12 86.13 36.10 34.55
C GLU A 12 85.35 35.93 35.85
N VAL A 13 84.50 34.91 35.94
CA VAL A 13 83.98 34.44 37.22
C VAL A 13 84.61 33.08 37.47
N VAL A 14 85.60 33.15 38.35
CA VAL A 14 86.29 32.06 39.04
C VAL A 14 85.31 30.94 39.39
N HIS A 15 85.70 29.70 39.05
CA HIS A 15 85.07 28.49 39.56
C HIS A 15 85.04 28.48 41.09
N GLU A 16 83.92 28.83 41.70
CA GLU A 16 83.55 28.29 43.01
C GLU A 16 82.63 27.08 42.78
N LYS A 17 83.22 25.89 42.87
CA LYS A 17 82.47 24.64 43.04
C LYS A 17 81.73 24.72 44.39
N SER A 18 80.50 25.21 44.37
CA SER A 18 79.54 24.91 45.43
C SER A 18 79.18 23.43 45.30
N THR A 19 79.87 22.58 46.05
CA THR A 19 79.48 21.17 46.23
C THR A 19 78.11 21.17 46.91
N LEU A 20 77.03 20.95 46.15
CA LEU A 20 75.77 20.54 46.75
C LEU A 20 76.03 19.24 47.51
N SER A 21 75.30 19.01 48.61
CA SER A 21 75.38 17.72 49.31
C SER A 21 75.05 16.62 48.30
N PRO A 22 75.81 15.51 48.24
CA PRO A 22 75.56 14.42 47.29
C PRO A 22 74.12 13.90 47.36
N ASP A 23 73.48 13.97 48.53
CA ASP A 23 72.06 13.61 48.71
C ASP A 23 71.12 14.52 47.91
N ILE A 24 71.43 15.82 47.77
CA ILE A 24 70.62 16.77 47.01
C ILE A 24 70.84 16.55 45.51
N GLU A 25 72.07 16.27 45.08
CA GLU A 25 72.36 15.93 43.68
C GLU A 25 71.64 14.64 43.26
N GLU A 26 71.63 13.60 44.11
CA GLU A 26 70.88 12.36 43.87
C GLU A 26 69.35 12.60 43.84
N THR A 27 68.83 13.45 44.74
CA THR A 27 67.40 13.76 44.76
C THR A 27 66.98 14.56 43.51
N VAL A 28 67.80 15.52 43.08
CA VAL A 28 67.55 16.30 41.84
C VAL A 28 67.61 15.39 40.62
N GLN A 29 68.58 14.48 40.55
CA GLN A 29 68.70 13.51 39.47
C GLN A 29 67.48 12.56 39.42
N GLY A 30 67.02 12.04 40.57
CA GLY A 30 65.83 11.20 40.63
C GLY A 30 64.53 11.93 40.24
N ILE A 31 64.42 13.22 40.53
CA ILE A 31 63.29 14.05 40.08
C ILE A 31 63.36 14.29 38.55
N LEU A 32 64.55 14.53 38.00
CA LEU A 32 64.74 14.70 36.56
C LEU A 32 64.40 13.42 35.79
N GLU A 33 64.86 12.26 36.27
CA GLU A 33 64.51 10.95 35.69
C GLU A 33 62.99 10.71 35.77
N GLY A 34 62.35 11.03 36.90
CA GLY A 34 60.89 10.93 37.03
C GLY A 34 60.12 11.88 36.11
N ILE A 35 60.66 13.07 35.81
CA ILE A 35 60.09 14.01 34.85
C ILE A 35 60.28 13.51 33.41
N GLU A 36 61.44 12.94 33.08
CA GLU A 36 61.71 12.34 31.77
C GLU A 36 60.80 11.13 31.50
N ASP A 37 60.60 10.26 32.50
CA ASP A 37 59.67 9.12 32.40
C ASP A 37 58.22 9.59 32.23
N LEU A 38 57.82 10.65 32.93
CA LEU A 38 56.49 11.25 32.77
C LEU A 38 56.31 11.90 31.41
N LEU A 39 57.32 12.60 30.89
CA LEU A 39 57.30 13.21 29.57
C LEU A 39 57.22 12.15 28.47
N ALA A 40 58.02 11.09 28.56
CA ALA A 40 57.97 9.96 27.64
C ALA A 40 56.60 9.27 27.64
N SER A 41 56.02 9.05 28.82
CA SER A 41 54.67 8.48 28.96
C SER A 41 53.58 9.40 28.37
N LEU A 42 53.75 10.72 28.47
CA LEU A 42 52.83 11.70 27.91
C LEU A 42 52.93 11.80 26.39
N GLU A 43 54.15 11.72 25.84
CA GLU A 43 54.41 11.70 24.39
C GLU A 43 53.91 10.41 23.74
N GLU A 44 54.13 9.26 24.39
CA GLU A 44 53.58 7.96 23.95
C GLU A 44 52.04 8.01 23.95
N SER A 45 51.42 8.47 25.05
CA SER A 45 49.97 8.62 25.13
C SER A 45 49.41 9.69 24.18
N ALA A 46 50.18 10.70 23.78
CA ALA A 46 49.73 11.70 22.80
C ALA A 46 49.74 11.13 21.38
N SER A 47 50.76 10.31 21.06
CA SER A 47 50.91 9.66 19.74
C SER A 47 49.83 8.61 19.45
N GLU A 48 49.30 7.92 20.47
CA GLU A 48 48.28 6.87 20.33
C GLU A 48 46.91 7.36 19.81
N TYR A 49 46.58 8.67 19.94
CA TYR A 49 45.26 9.21 19.59
C TYR A 49 45.29 10.24 18.46
N GLU A 50 46.46 10.75 18.07
CA GLU A 50 46.59 11.89 17.15
C GLU A 50 45.91 11.64 15.80
N ILE A 51 45.97 10.41 15.29
CA ILE A 51 45.42 10.02 13.99
C ILE A 51 43.88 10.05 13.97
N VAL A 52 43.23 9.71 15.10
CA VAL A 52 41.75 9.65 15.20
C VAL A 52 41.13 10.85 15.91
N ALA A 53 41.94 11.71 16.53
CA ALA A 53 41.48 12.89 17.26
C ALA A 53 40.55 13.82 16.45
N PRO A 54 40.79 14.09 15.14
CA PRO A 54 39.86 14.87 14.33
C PRO A 54 38.48 14.22 14.21
N LEU A 55 38.42 12.88 14.09
CA LEU A 55 37.17 12.13 14.00
C LEU A 55 36.40 12.18 15.32
N LEU A 56 37.10 12.09 16.46
CA LEU A 56 36.51 12.14 17.80
C LEU A 56 35.85 13.50 18.08
N ASP A 57 36.49 14.60 17.68
CA ASP A 57 35.93 15.96 17.80
C ASP A 57 34.66 16.10 16.95
N GLU A 58 34.68 15.58 15.72
CA GLU A 58 33.54 15.62 14.82
C GLU A 58 32.36 14.75 15.29
N ILE A 59 32.61 13.54 15.82
CA ILE A 59 31.57 12.69 16.45
C ILE A 59 30.94 13.42 17.63
N THR A 60 31.75 14.11 18.44
CA THR A 60 31.29 14.87 19.61
C THR A 60 30.37 16.02 19.18
N LYS A 61 30.80 16.82 18.19
CA LYS A 61 29.98 17.90 17.60
C LYS A 61 28.66 17.36 17.04
N ALA A 62 28.70 16.29 16.24
CA ALA A 62 27.50 15.68 15.67
C ALA A 62 26.53 15.21 16.76
N THR A 63 27.04 14.58 17.83
CA THR A 63 26.24 14.10 18.96
C THR A 63 25.57 15.26 19.72
N HIS A 64 26.28 16.37 19.92
CA HIS A 64 25.67 17.58 20.47
C HIS A 64 24.59 18.15 19.55
N THR A 65 24.83 18.22 18.23
CA THR A 65 23.84 18.76 17.31
C THR A 65 22.55 17.94 17.21
N VAL A 66 22.60 16.62 17.47
CA VAL A 66 21.41 15.76 17.57
C VAL A 66 20.55 16.15 18.78
N SER A 67 21.17 16.69 19.84
CA SER A 67 20.50 17.11 21.07
C SER A 67 19.91 18.52 20.98
N ASP A 68 20.30 19.31 19.99
CA ASP A 68 19.83 20.70 19.84
C ASP A 68 18.33 20.76 19.53
N PRO A 69 17.57 21.69 20.15
CA PRO A 69 16.17 21.89 19.86
C PRO A 69 15.97 22.32 18.40
N LEU A 70 15.13 21.56 17.68
CA LEU A 70 14.84 21.77 16.26
C LEU A 70 13.51 22.52 16.09
N PRO A 71 13.41 23.48 15.15
CA PRO A 71 12.12 23.98 14.69
C PRO A 71 11.35 22.83 14.00
N LYS A 72 10.04 22.72 14.25
CA LYS A 72 9.19 21.76 13.53
C LYS A 72 9.23 22.07 12.03
N ILE A 73 9.40 21.04 11.22
CA ILE A 73 9.38 21.18 9.76
C ILE A 73 7.98 20.77 9.29
N ASP A 74 7.13 21.77 9.00
CA ASP A 74 5.71 21.57 8.67
C ASP A 74 5.46 20.84 7.32
N SER A 75 6.51 20.49 6.55
CA SER A 75 6.38 19.91 5.21
C SER A 75 7.15 18.60 4.97
N ALA A 76 7.87 18.07 5.97
CA ALA A 76 8.75 16.93 5.73
C ALA A 76 8.22 15.63 6.35
N GLU A 77 8.04 14.61 5.51
CA GLU A 77 7.53 13.30 5.93
C GLU A 77 8.59 12.53 6.74
N PHE A 78 8.17 11.84 7.81
CA PHE A 78 9.03 11.00 8.65
C PHE A 78 9.66 9.78 7.91
N PRO A 79 8.96 9.05 7.01
CA PRO A 79 9.47 7.80 6.42
C PRO A 79 10.78 7.92 5.59
N PRO A 80 10.99 8.98 4.77
CA PRO A 80 12.27 9.19 4.08
C PRO A 80 13.47 9.33 5.04
N TYR A 81 13.30 10.07 6.13
CA TYR A 81 14.32 10.23 7.16
C TYR A 81 14.53 8.94 7.95
N GLN A 82 13.45 8.22 8.28
CA GLN A 82 13.51 6.92 8.93
C GLN A 82 14.32 5.92 8.10
N THR A 83 14.02 5.80 6.81
CA THR A 83 14.71 4.88 5.89
C THR A 83 16.20 5.21 5.80
N SER A 84 16.54 6.48 5.61
CA SER A 84 17.92 6.96 5.53
C SER A 84 18.68 6.73 6.85
N SER A 85 18.03 6.96 7.98
CA SER A 85 18.61 6.74 9.31
C SER A 85 18.86 5.25 9.57
N ILE A 86 17.90 4.38 9.23
CA ILE A 86 18.06 2.92 9.36
C ILE A 86 19.19 2.42 8.45
N GLN A 87 19.31 2.93 7.23
CA GLN A 87 20.39 2.56 6.32
C GLN A 87 21.76 2.96 6.88
N ALA A 88 21.90 4.18 7.41
CA ALA A 88 23.13 4.65 8.02
C ALA A 88 23.51 3.82 9.27
N ALA A 89 22.54 3.52 10.15
CA ALA A 89 22.75 2.69 11.33
C ALA A 89 23.19 1.25 10.98
N ASN A 90 22.61 0.65 9.93
CA ASN A 90 23.06 -0.65 9.42
C ASN A 90 24.48 -0.60 8.84
N GLY A 91 24.87 0.54 8.24
CA GLY A 91 26.24 0.79 7.81
C GLY A 91 27.23 0.76 8.97
N ILE A 92 26.91 1.47 10.07
CA ILE A 92 27.72 1.47 11.31
C ILE A 92 27.83 0.06 11.88
N LEU A 93 26.71 -0.67 11.96
CA LEU A 93 26.67 -2.04 12.46
C LEU A 93 27.59 -2.98 11.67
N ARG A 94 27.56 -2.89 10.34
CA ARG A 94 28.45 -3.68 9.47
C ARG A 94 29.92 -3.31 9.69
N THR A 95 30.25 -2.02 9.76
CA THR A 95 31.62 -1.55 9.98
C THR A 95 32.14 -2.01 11.35
N ALA A 96 31.32 -1.93 12.40
CA ALA A 96 31.69 -2.41 13.73
C ALA A 96 31.94 -3.93 13.76
N GLN A 97 31.12 -4.72 13.06
CA GLN A 97 31.36 -6.17 12.88
C GLN A 97 32.65 -6.46 12.10
N ASP A 98 32.95 -5.67 11.07
CA ASP A 98 34.21 -5.78 10.33
C ASP A 98 35.42 -5.47 11.23
N MET A 99 35.31 -4.48 12.12
CA MET A 99 36.36 -4.16 13.10
C MET A 99 36.59 -5.29 14.12
N ILE A 100 35.54 -5.98 14.59
CA ILE A 100 35.67 -7.17 15.46
C ILE A 100 36.50 -8.26 14.76
N THR A 101 36.20 -8.49 13.48
CA THR A 101 36.84 -9.54 12.69
C THR A 101 38.32 -9.22 12.41
N LYS A 102 38.63 -7.92 12.21
CA LYS A 102 39.96 -7.44 11.84
C LYS A 102 40.85 -7.07 13.02
N ALA A 103 40.29 -6.95 14.23
CA ALA A 103 41.01 -6.58 15.45
C ALA A 103 42.25 -7.45 15.75
N HIS A 104 42.25 -8.71 15.33
CA HIS A 104 43.37 -9.65 15.57
C HIS A 104 44.27 -9.91 14.36
N SER A 105 43.86 -9.51 13.15
CA SER A 105 44.45 -10.01 11.90
C SER A 105 44.86 -8.92 10.91
N PHE A 106 44.28 -7.71 10.99
CA PHE A 106 44.51 -6.62 10.03
C PHE A 106 44.41 -5.24 10.69
N GLU A 107 45.36 -4.93 11.58
CA GLU A 107 45.39 -3.70 12.39
C GLU A 107 45.51 -2.41 11.55
N GLU A 108 46.21 -2.46 10.42
CA GLU A 108 46.34 -1.33 9.49
C GLU A 108 45.01 -0.88 8.90
N GLN A 109 43.99 -1.74 8.91
CA GLN A 109 42.65 -1.42 8.40
C GLN A 109 41.73 -0.80 9.45
N LEU A 110 42.14 -0.75 10.73
CA LEU A 110 41.30 -0.21 11.80
C LEU A 110 41.10 1.31 11.69
N VAL A 111 42.13 2.04 11.25
CA VAL A 111 42.05 3.50 11.05
C VAL A 111 41.08 3.87 9.90
N PRO A 112 41.17 3.27 8.69
CA PRO A 112 40.15 3.47 7.66
C PRO A 112 38.73 3.05 8.08
N LEU A 113 38.60 2.01 8.92
CA LEU A 113 37.29 1.62 9.45
C LEU A 113 36.74 2.65 10.44
N SER A 114 37.59 3.33 11.21
CA SER A 114 37.18 4.46 12.04
C SER A 114 36.60 5.63 11.24
N GLU A 115 37.15 5.92 10.06
CA GLU A 115 36.57 6.90 9.12
C GLU A 115 35.19 6.45 8.64
N ASN A 116 35.02 5.16 8.31
CA ASN A 116 33.72 4.61 7.91
C ASN A 116 32.68 4.64 9.05
N VAL A 117 33.09 4.42 10.30
CA VAL A 117 32.23 4.57 11.49
C VAL A 117 31.77 6.03 11.61
N TRP A 118 32.70 6.97 11.43
CA TRP A 118 32.37 8.39 11.44
C TRP A 118 31.41 8.78 10.31
N ASP A 119 31.70 8.42 9.06
CA ASP A 119 30.83 8.75 7.93
C ASP A 119 29.43 8.15 8.09
N GLY A 120 29.35 6.92 8.62
CA GLY A 120 28.08 6.29 8.99
C GLY A 120 27.33 7.10 10.05
N TYR A 121 28.00 7.51 11.13
CA TYR A 121 27.37 8.29 12.20
C TYR A 121 27.02 9.72 11.76
N ARG A 122 27.81 10.35 10.89
CA ARG A 122 27.50 11.67 10.30
C ARG A 122 26.22 11.60 9.47
N ALA A 123 26.10 10.59 8.59
CA ALA A 123 24.89 10.38 7.80
C ALA A 123 23.68 10.08 8.68
N PHE A 124 23.87 9.26 9.72
CA PHE A 124 22.84 8.97 10.72
C PHE A 124 22.40 10.22 11.47
N ALA A 125 23.33 11.01 12.03
CA ALA A 125 23.05 12.23 12.80
C ALA A 125 22.31 13.28 11.97
N SER A 126 22.64 13.43 10.69
CA SER A 126 21.93 14.35 9.79
C SER A 126 20.48 13.89 9.52
N SER A 127 20.29 12.61 9.18
CA SER A 127 18.97 12.07 8.84
C SER A 127 18.05 11.92 10.06
N VAL A 128 18.59 11.49 11.20
CA VAL A 128 17.83 11.30 12.44
C VAL A 128 17.30 12.62 13.00
N ARG A 129 17.98 13.75 12.76
CA ARG A 129 17.45 15.08 13.11
C ARG A 129 16.22 15.43 12.30
N GLY A 130 16.21 15.11 11.00
CA GLY A 130 15.02 15.24 10.16
C GLY A 130 13.88 14.33 10.64
N ALA A 131 14.21 13.12 11.08
CA ALA A 131 13.24 12.23 11.73
C ALA A 131 12.69 12.88 13.00
N ILE A 132 13.53 13.27 13.97
CA ILE A 132 13.10 13.90 15.24
C ILE A 132 12.23 15.14 15.01
N ALA A 133 12.58 16.00 14.04
CA ALA A 133 11.81 17.21 13.72
C ALA A 133 10.44 16.94 13.06
N SER A 134 10.25 15.77 12.46
CA SER A 134 9.03 15.33 11.78
C SER A 134 8.15 14.40 12.65
N THR A 135 8.49 14.21 13.93
CA THR A 135 7.69 13.43 14.90
C THR A 135 7.30 14.24 16.14
N VAL A 136 6.35 13.71 16.91
CA VAL A 136 5.97 14.20 18.24
C VAL A 136 7.07 13.95 19.30
N PRO A 137 7.19 14.79 20.35
CA PRO A 137 8.24 14.68 21.37
C PRO A 137 8.35 13.30 22.03
N LYS A 138 7.21 12.66 22.34
CA LYS A 138 7.18 11.34 22.99
C LYS A 138 7.86 10.22 22.16
N VAL A 139 7.90 10.38 20.84
CA VAL A 139 8.57 9.47 19.90
C VAL A 139 9.95 9.98 19.54
N GLY A 140 10.11 11.31 19.41
CA GLY A 140 11.39 11.96 19.14
C GLY A 140 12.40 11.80 20.27
N GLU A 141 12.00 11.84 21.54
CA GLU A 141 12.86 11.70 22.73
C GLU A 141 13.56 10.33 22.79
N PRO A 142 12.86 9.17 22.65
CA PRO A 142 13.53 7.87 22.54
C PRO A 142 14.48 7.78 21.34
N ILE A 143 14.08 8.31 20.18
CA ILE A 143 14.93 8.33 18.97
C ILE A 143 16.20 9.15 19.25
N GLN A 144 16.06 10.33 19.84
CA GLN A 144 17.16 11.22 20.22
C GLN A 144 18.09 10.57 21.25
N SER A 145 17.56 9.95 22.32
CA SER A 145 18.36 9.22 23.31
C SER A 145 19.17 8.11 22.65
N SER A 146 18.51 7.29 21.82
CA SER A 146 19.18 6.19 21.12
C SER A 146 20.25 6.69 20.14
N ALA A 147 20.03 7.84 19.51
CA ALA A 147 20.98 8.46 18.61
C ALA A 147 22.22 8.99 19.35
N VAL A 148 22.03 9.61 20.51
CA VAL A 148 23.12 10.08 21.38
C VAL A 148 23.94 8.91 21.93
N GLU A 149 23.27 7.86 22.41
CA GLU A 149 23.91 6.63 22.89
C GLU A 149 24.72 5.94 21.78
N LEU A 150 24.21 5.92 20.54
CA LEU A 150 24.94 5.44 19.38
C LEU A 150 26.18 6.29 19.09
N GLY A 151 26.07 7.62 19.18
CA GLY A 151 27.22 8.52 19.03
C GLY A 151 28.31 8.29 20.05
N GLN A 152 27.95 8.09 21.31
CA GLN A 152 28.88 7.75 22.38
C GLN A 152 29.56 6.39 22.14
N ALA A 153 28.82 5.40 21.64
CA ALA A 153 29.38 4.09 21.31
C ALA A 153 30.34 4.17 20.09
N CYS A 154 29.99 4.93 19.05
CA CYS A 154 30.88 5.21 17.91
C CYS A 154 32.16 5.93 18.35
N PHE A 155 32.05 6.89 19.28
CA PHE A 155 33.21 7.57 19.86
C PHE A 155 34.12 6.57 20.58
N GLY A 156 33.57 5.72 21.44
CA GLY A 156 34.34 4.68 22.15
C GLY A 156 35.04 3.72 21.21
N LEU A 157 34.35 3.29 20.15
CA LEU A 157 34.88 2.41 19.11
C LEU A 157 36.06 3.04 18.34
N VAL A 158 35.89 4.27 17.84
CA VAL A 158 36.95 5.00 17.11
C VAL A 158 38.15 5.27 18.02
N LYS A 159 37.90 5.63 19.28
CA LYS A 159 38.95 5.82 20.27
C LYS A 159 39.74 4.54 20.51
N ALA A 160 39.06 3.41 20.75
CA ALA A 160 39.71 2.12 20.96
C ALA A 160 40.52 1.67 19.73
N ALA A 161 40.04 1.97 18.52
CA ALA A 161 40.76 1.65 17.28
C ALA A 161 42.06 2.46 17.12
N GLY A 162 42.07 3.73 17.50
CA GLY A 162 43.29 4.55 17.53
C GLY A 162 44.33 3.99 18.50
N ILE A 163 43.89 3.62 19.72
CA ILE A 163 44.76 3.01 20.73
C ILE A 163 45.38 1.70 20.22
N VAL A 164 44.58 0.81 19.62
CA VAL A 164 45.10 -0.45 19.07
C VAL A 164 46.08 -0.20 17.93
N HIS A 165 45.89 0.88 17.16
CA HIS A 165 46.83 1.26 16.11
C HIS A 165 48.18 1.76 16.67
N GLY A 166 48.18 2.51 17.77
CA GLY A 166 49.40 2.93 18.47
C GLY A 166 50.11 1.79 19.20
N SER A 167 49.33 0.81 19.69
CA SER A 167 49.81 -0.33 20.48
C SER A 167 49.33 -1.69 19.88
N PRO A 168 49.81 -2.07 18.68
CA PRO A 168 49.31 -3.21 17.90
C PRO A 168 49.46 -4.58 18.57
N ASN A 169 50.50 -4.77 19.39
CA ASN A 169 50.76 -6.06 20.04
C ASN A 169 50.01 -6.26 21.37
N ASP A 170 49.23 -5.28 21.82
CA ASP A 170 48.51 -5.36 23.10
C ASP A 170 47.14 -6.06 22.93
N ASN A 171 47.08 -7.32 23.40
CA ASN A 171 45.86 -8.12 23.39
C ASN A 171 44.75 -7.57 24.31
N LEU A 172 45.08 -6.79 25.35
CA LEU A 172 44.09 -6.18 26.23
C LEU A 172 43.35 -5.06 25.49
N ARG A 173 44.08 -4.19 24.77
CA ARG A 173 43.49 -3.11 23.96
C ARG A 173 42.67 -3.66 22.78
N LYS A 174 43.11 -4.76 22.16
CA LYS A 174 42.32 -5.48 21.14
C LYS A 174 41.00 -6.01 21.69
N LYS A 175 40.99 -6.52 22.92
CA LYS A 175 39.76 -6.95 23.59
C LYS A 175 38.84 -5.76 23.87
N GLU A 176 39.38 -4.65 24.36
CA GLU A 176 38.62 -3.41 24.57
C GLU A 176 37.99 -2.89 23.26
N LEU A 177 38.70 -2.95 22.14
CA LEU A 177 38.16 -2.62 20.82
C LEU A 177 36.94 -3.48 20.46
N ILE A 178 37.02 -4.80 20.70
CA ILE A 178 35.92 -5.73 20.41
C ILE A 178 34.70 -5.45 21.29
N ASP A 179 34.92 -5.14 22.56
CA ASP A 179 33.83 -4.82 23.49
C ASP A 179 33.15 -3.48 23.12
N ASN A 180 33.93 -2.47 22.70
CA ASN A 180 33.40 -1.22 22.16
C ASN A 180 32.64 -1.45 20.83
N ALA A 181 33.14 -2.33 19.96
CA ALA A 181 32.48 -2.65 18.69
C ALA A 181 31.14 -3.39 18.91
N ARG A 182 31.07 -4.29 19.89
CA ARG A 182 29.80 -4.93 20.31
C ARG A 182 28.82 -3.91 20.86
N THR A 183 29.30 -3.00 21.71
CA THR A 183 28.48 -1.90 22.25
C THR A 183 27.92 -1.03 21.12
N ALA A 184 28.72 -0.68 20.11
CA ALA A 184 28.25 0.05 18.94
C ALA A 184 27.19 -0.73 18.13
N CYS A 185 27.36 -2.04 17.96
CA CYS A 185 26.34 -2.89 17.32
C CYS A 185 25.01 -2.89 18.10
N ASP A 186 25.06 -3.03 19.42
CA ASP A 186 23.87 -3.04 20.27
C ASP A 186 23.14 -1.69 20.21
N LYS A 187 23.89 -0.58 20.29
CA LYS A 187 23.32 0.77 20.20
C LYS A 187 22.78 1.08 18.80
N ALA A 188 23.40 0.58 17.74
CA ALA A 188 22.87 0.72 16.38
C ALA A 188 21.53 -0.02 16.23
N ASN A 189 21.41 -1.24 16.78
CA ASN A 189 20.17 -2.00 16.80
C ASN A 189 19.07 -1.33 17.64
N GLN A 190 19.45 -0.73 18.79
CA GLN A 190 18.54 0.03 19.64
C GLN A 190 17.98 1.26 18.90
N ALA A 191 18.83 1.98 18.17
CA ALA A 191 18.42 3.13 17.35
C ALA A 191 17.50 2.72 16.17
N ILE A 192 17.80 1.61 15.48
CA ILE A 192 16.93 1.05 14.44
C ILE A 192 15.56 0.70 15.01
N SER A 193 15.53 0.11 16.21
CA SER A 193 14.28 -0.27 16.89
C SER A 193 13.44 0.95 17.28
N ALA A 194 14.08 2.01 17.81
CA ALA A 194 13.41 3.27 18.15
C ALA A 194 12.82 3.96 16.91
N LEU A 195 13.58 3.99 15.80
CA LEU A 195 13.13 4.54 14.52
C LEU A 195 11.93 3.77 13.94
N ARG A 196 11.91 2.44 14.06
CA ARG A 196 10.78 1.61 13.63
C ARG A 196 9.54 1.82 14.50
N ALA A 197 9.71 1.94 15.81
CA ALA A 197 8.62 2.21 16.74
C ALA A 197 7.93 3.56 16.47
N GLY A 198 8.67 4.56 16.00
CA GLY A 198 8.16 5.91 15.79
C GLY A 198 7.11 6.09 14.68
N ALA A 199 7.00 5.15 13.74
CA ALA A 199 6.00 5.16 12.66
C ALA A 199 4.99 4.02 12.75
N LYS A 200 4.96 3.24 13.83
CA LYS A 200 4.17 2.01 13.91
C LYS A 200 2.67 2.24 13.63
N GLY A 201 2.07 3.31 14.17
CA GLY A 201 0.66 3.66 13.95
C GLY A 201 0.41 4.19 12.55
N THR A 202 1.20 5.16 12.08
CA THR A 202 1.09 5.71 10.73
C THR A 202 1.26 4.63 9.64
N GLN A 203 2.22 3.71 9.81
CA GLN A 203 2.44 2.61 8.88
C GLN A 203 1.28 1.61 8.90
N ALA A 204 0.80 1.23 10.08
CA ALA A 204 -0.38 0.37 10.20
C ALA A 204 -1.64 1.00 9.57
N CYS A 205 -1.81 2.32 9.64
CA CYS A 205 -2.88 3.01 8.92
C CYS A 205 -2.71 2.92 7.38
N ILE A 206 -1.49 2.98 6.87
CA ILE A 206 -1.21 2.79 5.43
C ILE A 206 -1.57 1.37 5.02
N ASP A 207 -1.08 0.38 5.75
CA ASP A 207 -1.29 -1.04 5.44
C ASP A 207 -2.79 -1.41 5.54
N ALA A 208 -3.48 -0.88 6.56
CA ALA A 208 -4.93 -1.00 6.72
C ALA A 208 -5.69 -0.34 5.55
N GLY A 209 -5.29 0.87 5.12
CA GLY A 209 -5.89 1.55 3.96
C GLY A 209 -5.72 0.76 2.65
N VAL A 210 -4.55 0.18 2.41
CA VAL A 210 -4.30 -0.71 1.26
C VAL A 210 -5.22 -1.93 1.30
N THR A 211 -5.38 -2.53 2.48
CA THR A 211 -6.28 -3.66 2.70
C THR A 211 -7.73 -3.29 2.39
N VAL A 212 -8.22 -2.16 2.93
CA VAL A 212 -9.57 -1.67 2.70
C VAL A 212 -9.81 -1.32 1.23
N SER A 213 -8.85 -0.68 0.56
CA SER A 213 -8.91 -0.42 -0.89
C SER A 213 -9.04 -1.71 -1.70
N SER A 214 -8.33 -2.76 -1.28
CA SER A 214 -8.42 -4.09 -1.91
C SER A 214 -9.79 -4.74 -1.70
N ILE A 215 -10.40 -4.56 -0.52
CA ILE A 215 -11.79 -4.99 -0.23
C ILE A 215 -12.78 -4.24 -1.12
N ILE A 216 -12.65 -2.92 -1.28
CA ILE A 216 -13.52 -2.12 -2.14
C ILE A 216 -13.47 -2.64 -3.59
N SER A 217 -12.28 -2.94 -4.10
CA SER A 217 -12.12 -3.52 -5.44
C SER A 217 -12.79 -4.89 -5.59
N ASP A 218 -12.73 -5.74 -4.56
CA ASP A 218 -13.39 -7.04 -4.54
C ASP A 218 -14.93 -6.89 -4.49
N LEU A 219 -15.44 -5.97 -3.67
CA LEU A 219 -16.85 -5.65 -3.58
C LEU A 219 -17.38 -5.05 -4.90
N ASP A 220 -16.62 -4.21 -5.59
CA ASP A 220 -16.99 -3.67 -6.91
C ASP A 220 -17.12 -4.78 -7.97
N THR A 221 -16.23 -5.75 -7.89
CA THR A 221 -16.27 -6.94 -8.74
C THR A 221 -17.52 -7.75 -8.42
N THR A 222 -17.75 -8.06 -7.15
CA THR A 222 -18.94 -8.81 -6.69
C THR A 222 -20.24 -8.11 -7.04
N MET A 223 -20.34 -6.80 -6.82
CA MET A 223 -21.50 -5.97 -7.19
C MET A 223 -21.82 -6.09 -8.68
N THR A 224 -20.78 -6.18 -9.51
CA THR A 224 -20.97 -6.35 -10.95
C THR A 224 -21.58 -7.70 -11.26
N PHE A 225 -21.05 -8.77 -10.68
CA PHE A 225 -21.63 -10.11 -10.84
C PHE A 225 -23.08 -10.17 -10.31
N ALA A 226 -23.39 -9.48 -9.20
CA ALA A 226 -24.76 -9.36 -8.68
C ALA A 226 -25.68 -8.71 -9.70
N SER A 227 -25.26 -7.57 -10.25
CA SER A 227 -26.03 -6.82 -11.26
C SER A 227 -26.19 -7.60 -12.56
N VAL A 228 -25.28 -8.52 -12.86
CA VAL A 228 -25.37 -9.41 -14.02
C VAL A 228 -26.34 -10.57 -13.76
N GLY A 229 -26.63 -10.91 -12.49
CA GLY A 229 -27.42 -12.09 -12.11
C GLY A 229 -26.56 -13.36 -12.04
N SER A 230 -25.24 -13.20 -11.91
CA SER A 230 -24.26 -14.27 -12.05
C SER A 230 -23.61 -14.65 -10.73
N ILE A 231 -23.97 -14.05 -9.60
CA ILE A 231 -23.54 -14.58 -8.29
C ILE A 231 -24.20 -15.94 -8.10
N VAL A 232 -23.40 -16.99 -8.20
CA VAL A 232 -23.82 -18.37 -7.96
C VAL A 232 -23.96 -18.55 -6.45
N SER A 233 -25.16 -18.90 -5.99
CA SER A 233 -25.30 -19.56 -4.69
C SER A 233 -24.54 -20.86 -4.77
N GLU A 234 -23.47 -21.03 -3.98
CA GLU A 234 -23.04 -22.39 -3.71
C GLU A 234 -24.23 -23.14 -3.10
N PRO A 235 -24.47 -24.40 -3.45
CA PRO A 235 -25.55 -25.19 -2.85
C PRO A 235 -25.18 -25.47 -1.40
N THR A 236 -25.35 -24.47 -0.55
CA THR A 236 -25.29 -24.54 0.89
C THR A 236 -26.71 -24.66 1.42
N ASP A 237 -26.91 -25.43 2.49
CA ASP A 237 -28.18 -25.48 3.23
C ASP A 237 -28.41 -24.18 4.04
N GLU A 238 -27.56 -23.17 3.87
CA GLU A 238 -27.58 -21.92 4.61
C GLU A 238 -28.58 -20.94 4.01
N SER A 239 -29.42 -20.39 4.87
CA SER A 239 -30.37 -19.34 4.55
C SER A 239 -29.78 -17.96 4.85
N PHE A 240 -30.33 -16.92 4.22
CA PHE A 240 -29.96 -15.53 4.55
C PHE A 240 -30.07 -15.22 6.05
N ALA A 241 -31.02 -15.85 6.76
CA ALA A 241 -31.22 -15.65 8.19
C ALA A 241 -30.04 -16.14 9.03
N ASP A 242 -29.27 -17.12 8.55
CA ASP A 242 -28.13 -17.70 9.27
C ASP A 242 -26.94 -16.73 9.33
N HIS A 243 -26.74 -15.93 8.28
CA HIS A 243 -25.68 -14.92 8.23
C HIS A 243 -26.00 -13.65 9.04
N ARG A 244 -27.27 -13.41 9.38
CA ARG A 244 -27.73 -12.15 10.00
C ARG A 244 -27.07 -11.85 11.33
N GLU A 245 -26.86 -12.87 12.17
CA GLU A 245 -26.23 -12.66 13.48
C GLU A 245 -24.76 -12.25 13.30
N SER A 246 -24.03 -12.94 12.43
CA SER A 246 -22.65 -12.62 12.09
C SER A 246 -22.51 -11.20 11.51
N ILE A 247 -23.43 -10.78 10.62
CA ILE A 247 -23.43 -9.40 10.09
C ILE A 247 -23.63 -8.39 11.22
N ARG A 248 -24.54 -8.67 12.17
CA ARG A 248 -24.82 -7.77 13.30
C ARG A 248 -23.63 -7.69 14.25
N GLU A 249 -22.99 -8.81 14.54
CA GLU A 249 -21.81 -8.89 15.39
C GLU A 249 -20.66 -8.09 14.79
N GLU A 250 -20.31 -8.30 13.52
CA GLU A 250 -19.22 -7.56 12.88
C GLU A 250 -19.54 -6.07 12.71
N ALA A 251 -20.80 -5.71 12.41
CA ALA A 251 -21.24 -4.32 12.41
C ALA A 251 -21.03 -3.65 13.78
N LYS A 252 -21.30 -4.37 14.88
CA LYS A 252 -21.08 -3.86 16.23
C LYS A 252 -19.57 -3.70 16.51
N ASN A 253 -18.76 -4.70 16.18
CA ASN A 253 -17.30 -4.63 16.32
C ASN A 253 -16.73 -3.43 15.57
N LEU A 254 -17.26 -3.14 14.38
CA LEU A 254 -16.79 -2.02 13.57
C LEU A 254 -17.15 -0.63 14.17
N VAL A 255 -18.28 -0.51 14.88
CA VAL A 255 -18.61 0.70 15.65
C VAL A 255 -17.66 0.88 16.83
N GLU A 256 -17.33 -0.21 17.53
CA GLU A 256 -16.36 -0.20 18.62
C GLU A 256 -14.97 0.19 18.11
N ASN A 257 -14.54 -0.38 16.98
CA ASN A 257 -13.29 -0.02 16.31
C ASN A 257 -13.26 1.43 15.83
N THR A 258 -14.38 1.97 15.32
CA THR A 258 -14.50 3.40 14.95
C THR A 258 -14.22 4.31 16.16
N LYS A 259 -14.74 3.94 17.34
CA LYS A 259 -14.48 4.66 18.59
C LYS A 259 -13.03 4.48 19.06
N ALA A 260 -12.47 3.28 18.92
CA ALA A 260 -11.08 3.00 19.26
C ALA A 260 -10.14 3.84 18.39
N LEU A 261 -10.37 3.87 17.07
CA LEU A 261 -9.55 4.57 16.09
C LEU A 261 -9.55 6.09 16.31
N THR A 262 -10.73 6.68 16.55
CA THR A 262 -10.85 8.11 16.88
C THR A 262 -10.13 8.47 18.19
N THR A 263 -10.21 7.61 19.20
CA THR A 263 -9.49 7.81 20.46
C THR A 263 -7.98 7.64 20.29
N ALA A 264 -7.57 6.65 19.50
CA ALA A 264 -6.17 6.31 19.27
C ALA A 264 -5.44 7.32 18.38
N ALA A 265 -6.13 7.96 17.43
CA ALA A 265 -5.58 9.02 16.58
C ALA A 265 -5.02 10.20 17.40
N VAL A 266 -5.67 10.54 18.52
CA VAL A 266 -5.19 11.56 19.46
C VAL A 266 -4.21 10.98 20.49
N GLY A 267 -4.24 9.66 20.67
CA GLY A 267 -3.49 8.89 21.65
C GLY A 267 -2.09 8.44 21.20
N ASP A 268 -1.78 7.17 21.44
CA ASP A 268 -0.45 6.59 21.23
C ASP A 268 -0.37 5.80 19.92
N GLN A 269 0.81 5.80 19.27
CA GLN A 269 1.04 5.11 18.00
C GLN A 269 0.75 3.61 18.06
N GLU A 270 0.98 2.96 19.21
CA GLU A 270 0.69 1.54 19.38
C GLU A 270 -0.81 1.26 19.35
N LYS A 271 -1.60 2.06 20.08
CA LYS A 271 -3.06 1.97 20.06
C LYS A 271 -3.64 2.32 18.70
N LEU A 272 -3.01 3.24 17.97
CA LEU A 272 -3.42 3.60 16.62
C LEU A 272 -3.19 2.42 15.67
N ALA A 273 -2.03 1.75 15.77
CA ALA A 273 -1.75 0.57 14.98
C ALA A 273 -2.75 -0.57 15.25
N GLU A 274 -2.99 -0.87 16.53
CA GLU A 274 -3.97 -1.90 16.94
C GLU A 274 -5.36 -1.58 16.42
N ALA A 275 -5.83 -0.34 16.57
CA ALA A 275 -7.16 0.05 16.12
C ALA A 275 -7.29 0.04 14.59
N ALA A 276 -6.27 0.47 13.85
CA ALA A 276 -6.27 0.48 12.38
C ALA A 276 -6.33 -0.95 11.82
N LEU A 277 -5.49 -1.85 12.33
CA LEU A 277 -5.45 -3.25 11.90
C LEU A 277 -6.72 -4.00 12.29
N ALA A 278 -7.21 -3.84 13.53
CA ALA A 278 -8.47 -4.45 13.97
C ALA A 278 -9.67 -3.97 13.13
N SER A 279 -9.67 -2.70 12.71
CA SER A 279 -10.71 -2.16 11.83
C SER A 279 -10.67 -2.81 10.44
N ALA A 280 -9.49 -2.96 9.83
CA ALA A 280 -9.33 -3.60 8.53
C ALA A 280 -9.70 -5.10 8.56
N GLU A 281 -9.33 -5.81 9.63
CA GLU A 281 -9.69 -7.22 9.82
C GLU A 281 -11.21 -7.41 9.96
N THR A 282 -11.85 -6.58 10.79
CA THR A 282 -13.31 -6.57 10.96
C THR A 282 -14.03 -6.24 9.65
N MET A 283 -13.50 -5.30 8.86
CA MET A 283 -14.03 -4.99 7.54
C MET A 283 -13.90 -6.16 6.57
N THR A 284 -12.80 -6.92 6.64
CA THR A 284 -12.60 -8.12 5.82
C THR A 284 -13.67 -9.17 6.14
N ARG A 285 -13.83 -9.51 7.43
CA ARG A 285 -14.87 -10.46 7.87
C ARG A 285 -16.28 -10.00 7.51
N LEU A 286 -16.59 -8.72 7.70
CA LEU A 286 -17.88 -8.16 7.33
C LEU A 286 -18.14 -8.24 5.82
N ALA A 287 -17.14 -7.95 4.99
CA ALA A 287 -17.25 -8.08 3.53
C ALA A 287 -17.53 -9.53 3.12
N ASP A 288 -16.85 -10.50 3.71
CA ASP A 288 -17.04 -11.93 3.39
C ASP A 288 -18.42 -12.43 3.81
N VAL A 289 -18.85 -12.16 5.04
CA VAL A 289 -20.20 -12.54 5.51
C VAL A 289 -21.28 -11.89 4.62
N MET A 290 -21.08 -10.64 4.19
CA MET A 290 -22.02 -9.95 3.29
C MET A 290 -22.04 -10.54 1.88
N LYS A 291 -20.91 -11.02 1.35
CA LYS A 291 -20.85 -11.75 0.07
C LYS A 291 -21.59 -13.09 0.17
N HIS A 292 -21.38 -13.86 1.25
CA HIS A 292 -22.10 -15.12 1.48
C HIS A 292 -23.61 -14.88 1.62
N ALA A 293 -24.00 -13.87 2.42
CA ALA A 293 -25.41 -13.50 2.56
C ALA A 293 -26.04 -13.10 1.22
N ALA A 294 -25.36 -12.32 0.38
CA ALA A 294 -25.83 -12.03 -0.97
C ALA A 294 -25.96 -13.31 -1.82
N ALA A 295 -24.98 -14.22 -1.76
CA ALA A 295 -25.04 -15.48 -2.49
C ALA A 295 -26.26 -16.34 -2.09
N THR A 296 -26.65 -16.39 -0.80
CA THR A 296 -27.83 -17.15 -0.35
C THR A 296 -29.18 -16.63 -0.87
N LEU A 297 -29.26 -15.39 -1.37
CA LEU A 297 -30.48 -14.86 -1.99
C LEU A 297 -30.79 -15.49 -3.36
N GLY A 298 -29.82 -16.16 -4.00
CA GLY A 298 -30.02 -16.75 -5.33
C GLY A 298 -29.91 -15.74 -6.47
N GLY A 299 -29.70 -16.27 -7.69
CA GLY A 299 -29.73 -15.46 -8.92
C GLY A 299 -31.11 -14.87 -9.26
N ASP A 300 -32.15 -15.27 -8.51
CA ASP A 300 -33.52 -14.80 -8.68
C ASP A 300 -33.80 -13.45 -7.97
N ASP A 301 -32.90 -12.98 -7.09
CA ASP A 301 -32.99 -11.66 -6.44
C ASP A 301 -31.71 -10.81 -6.59
N PRO A 302 -31.31 -10.45 -7.83
CA PRO A 302 -30.10 -9.66 -8.07
C PRO A 302 -30.20 -8.24 -7.49
N GLU A 303 -31.41 -7.71 -7.34
CA GLU A 303 -31.69 -6.44 -6.67
C GLU A 303 -31.30 -6.48 -5.18
N GLY A 304 -31.68 -7.53 -4.46
CA GLY A 304 -31.34 -7.74 -3.05
C GLY A 304 -29.85 -7.94 -2.84
N GLN A 305 -29.22 -8.75 -3.70
CA GLN A 305 -27.77 -8.94 -3.73
C GLN A 305 -27.04 -7.60 -3.88
N THR A 306 -27.43 -6.81 -4.88
CA THR A 306 -26.82 -5.51 -5.15
C THR A 306 -27.01 -4.53 -3.99
N MET A 307 -28.16 -4.59 -3.30
CA MET A 307 -28.44 -3.73 -2.13
C MET A 307 -27.52 -4.07 -0.95
N LEU A 308 -27.29 -5.35 -0.67
CA LEU A 308 -26.38 -5.82 0.38
C LEU A 308 -24.92 -5.44 0.09
N ILE A 309 -24.44 -5.72 -1.12
CA ILE A 309 -23.06 -5.42 -1.51
C ILE A 309 -22.79 -3.91 -1.52
N ASN A 310 -23.74 -3.09 -1.98
CA ASN A 310 -23.63 -1.63 -1.91
C ASN A 310 -23.52 -1.12 -0.47
N ALA A 311 -24.30 -1.68 0.46
CA ALA A 311 -24.29 -1.24 1.86
C ALA A 311 -22.95 -1.53 2.54
N VAL A 312 -22.33 -2.69 2.29
CA VAL A 312 -21.01 -3.01 2.84
C VAL A 312 -19.88 -2.23 2.15
N LYS A 313 -20.04 -1.91 0.86
CA LYS A 313 -19.11 -1.01 0.14
C LYS A 313 -19.10 0.41 0.72
N ASP A 314 -20.26 0.96 1.06
CA ASP A 314 -20.35 2.29 1.69
C ASP A 314 -19.59 2.37 3.02
N ILE A 315 -19.64 1.28 3.79
CA ILE A 315 -18.88 1.12 5.03
C ILE A 315 -17.38 1.04 4.74
N ALA A 316 -16.96 0.23 3.77
CA ALA A 316 -15.54 0.11 3.39
C ALA A 316 -14.96 1.47 2.94
N SER A 317 -15.67 2.20 2.08
CA SER A 317 -15.24 3.55 1.65
C SER A 317 -15.19 4.55 2.82
N SER A 318 -16.13 4.46 3.77
CA SER A 318 -16.12 5.33 4.96
C SER A 318 -14.98 4.99 5.91
N LEU A 319 -14.63 3.71 6.02
CA LEU A 319 -13.50 3.27 6.81
C LEU A 319 -12.17 3.75 6.21
N ASP A 320 -12.02 3.71 4.88
CA ASP A 320 -10.83 4.23 4.19
C ASP A 320 -10.61 5.72 4.49
N VAL A 321 -11.68 6.53 4.36
CA VAL A 321 -11.66 7.95 4.72
C VAL A 321 -11.36 8.15 6.22
N LEU A 322 -11.92 7.31 7.09
CA LEU A 322 -11.68 7.40 8.53
C LEU A 322 -10.24 7.06 8.91
N ILE A 323 -9.64 6.02 8.33
CA ILE A 323 -8.24 5.63 8.56
C ILE A 323 -7.31 6.74 8.06
N ALA A 324 -7.59 7.32 6.89
CA ALA A 324 -6.84 8.46 6.38
C ALA A 324 -6.93 9.68 7.33
N ALA A 325 -8.13 10.02 7.80
CA ALA A 325 -8.31 11.12 8.75
C ALA A 325 -7.62 10.85 10.10
N ALA A 326 -7.66 9.61 10.59
CA ALA A 326 -6.98 9.20 11.82
C ALA A 326 -5.46 9.34 11.71
N ARG A 327 -4.90 8.97 10.55
CA ARG A 327 -3.49 9.19 10.23
C ARG A 327 -3.14 10.68 10.22
N MET A 328 -3.93 11.51 9.54
CA MET A 328 -3.68 12.97 9.46
C MET A 328 -3.71 13.64 10.85
N VAL A 329 -4.62 13.25 11.73
CA VAL A 329 -4.69 13.75 13.12
C VAL A 329 -3.53 13.24 13.96
N SER A 330 -3.10 12.00 13.74
CA SER A 330 -1.92 11.44 14.40
C SER A 330 -0.65 12.24 14.07
N ASP A 331 -0.53 12.69 12.82
CA ASP A 331 0.61 13.49 12.35
C ASP A 331 0.58 14.93 12.92
N ASP A 332 -0.61 15.51 13.14
CA ASP A 332 -0.78 16.84 13.73
C ASP A 332 -2.06 16.96 14.58
N LYS A 333 -1.88 16.76 15.89
CA LYS A 333 -2.97 16.74 16.88
C LYS A 333 -3.51 18.13 17.24
N THR A 334 -2.83 19.20 16.83
CA THR A 334 -3.20 20.58 17.18
C THR A 334 -4.12 21.22 16.16
N ASP A 335 -4.22 20.62 14.98
CA ASP A 335 -5.06 21.06 13.89
C ASP A 335 -6.54 20.72 14.15
N LYS A 336 -7.33 21.77 14.41
CA LYS A 336 -8.77 21.64 14.67
C LYS A 336 -9.55 21.20 13.44
N ASP A 337 -9.09 21.51 12.23
CA ASP A 337 -9.78 21.17 10.99
C ASP A 337 -9.60 19.67 10.68
N LYS A 338 -8.39 19.13 10.90
CA LYS A 338 -8.14 17.68 10.83
C LYS A 338 -8.94 16.91 11.89
N MET A 339 -9.00 17.42 13.12
CA MET A 339 -9.78 16.79 14.19
C MET A 339 -11.29 16.81 13.90
N THR A 340 -11.80 17.91 13.32
CA THR A 340 -13.19 17.99 12.85
C THR A 340 -13.46 16.98 11.75
N SER A 341 -12.54 16.86 10.78
CA SER A 341 -12.62 15.88 9.69
C SER A 341 -12.65 14.43 10.20
N LEU A 342 -11.85 14.10 11.22
CA LEU A 342 -11.87 12.80 11.88
C LEU A 342 -13.23 12.50 12.53
N HIS A 343 -13.81 13.47 13.24
CA HIS A 343 -15.12 13.31 13.86
C HIS A 343 -16.24 13.16 12.82
N ASP A 344 -16.19 13.92 11.73
CA ASP A 344 -17.15 13.82 10.63
C ASP A 344 -17.06 12.48 9.89
N ALA A 345 -15.84 11.98 9.67
CA ALA A 345 -15.60 10.65 9.11
C ALA A 345 -16.17 9.55 10.03
N ALA A 346 -15.92 9.64 11.34
CA ALA A 346 -16.43 8.67 12.32
C ALA A 346 -17.96 8.68 12.41
N LYS A 347 -18.57 9.87 12.37
CA LYS A 347 -20.03 10.01 12.32
C LYS A 347 -20.62 9.38 11.06
N THR A 348 -19.99 9.62 9.90
CA THR A 348 -20.39 9.02 8.62
C THR A 348 -20.30 7.50 8.67
N MET A 349 -19.23 6.96 9.26
CA MET A 349 -19.05 5.52 9.47
C MET A 349 -20.18 4.89 10.31
N VAL A 350 -20.52 5.48 11.46
CA VAL A 350 -21.62 4.98 12.32
C VAL A 350 -22.98 5.07 11.62
N MET A 351 -23.22 6.13 10.84
CA MET A 351 -24.43 6.25 10.03
C MET A 351 -24.51 5.12 8.98
N ASN A 352 -23.41 4.82 8.29
CA ASN A 352 -23.37 3.76 7.29
C ASN A 352 -23.56 2.37 7.90
N VAL A 353 -22.97 2.09 9.06
CA VAL A 353 -23.24 0.84 9.81
C VAL A 353 -24.71 0.74 10.21
N THR A 354 -25.32 1.83 10.67
CA THR A 354 -26.76 1.86 11.00
C THR A 354 -27.61 1.60 9.75
N SER A 355 -27.23 2.17 8.61
CA SER A 355 -27.92 1.97 7.34
C SER A 355 -27.80 0.54 6.83
N LEU A 356 -26.64 -0.12 6.99
CA LEU A 356 -26.46 -1.55 6.71
C LEU A 356 -27.42 -2.42 7.52
N LEU A 357 -27.49 -2.22 8.84
CA LEU A 357 -28.39 -3.03 9.69
C LEU A 357 -29.87 -2.88 9.31
N LYS A 358 -30.27 -1.69 8.82
CA LYS A 358 -31.61 -1.48 8.26
C LYS A 358 -31.78 -2.14 6.89
N THR A 359 -30.75 -2.13 6.04
CA THR A 359 -30.74 -2.84 4.76
C THR A 359 -30.91 -4.35 4.93
N VAL A 360 -30.15 -4.96 5.86
CA VAL A 360 -30.26 -6.39 6.20
C VAL A 360 -31.70 -6.75 6.62
N LYS A 361 -32.32 -5.93 7.46
CA LYS A 361 -33.75 -6.11 7.85
C LYS A 361 -34.71 -5.95 6.67
N SER A 362 -34.45 -5.01 5.76
CA SER A 362 -35.34 -4.79 4.61
C SER A 362 -35.26 -5.90 3.57
N VAL A 363 -34.13 -6.60 3.46
CA VAL A 363 -34.02 -7.78 2.58
C VAL A 363 -34.93 -8.91 3.07
N GLU A 364 -35.18 -9.00 4.39
CA GLU A 364 -36.18 -9.94 4.96
C GLU A 364 -37.63 -9.46 4.79
N ASP A 365 -37.86 -8.13 4.75
CA ASP A 365 -39.19 -7.52 4.65
C ASP A 365 -39.42 -6.85 3.29
N GLU A 366 -39.97 -7.66 2.37
CA GLU A 366 -40.24 -7.29 0.99
C GLU A 366 -41.08 -6.00 0.84
N ALA A 367 -41.95 -5.69 1.80
CA ALA A 367 -42.79 -4.50 1.76
C ALA A 367 -42.02 -3.19 1.92
N THR A 368 -40.78 -3.24 2.43
CA THR A 368 -39.96 -2.05 2.71
C THR A 368 -38.73 -1.90 1.81
N ARG A 369 -38.45 -2.89 0.94
CA ARG A 369 -37.26 -2.96 0.08
C ARG A 369 -37.07 -1.73 -0.81
N GLY A 370 -38.07 -1.36 -1.59
CA GLY A 370 -38.06 -0.22 -2.50
C GLY A 370 -37.82 1.12 -1.78
N PRO A 371 -38.67 1.53 -0.82
CA PRO A 371 -38.44 2.72 -0.03
C PRO A 371 -37.04 2.76 0.61
N ARG A 372 -36.54 1.64 1.12
CA ARG A 372 -35.25 1.59 1.79
C ARG A 372 -34.08 1.72 0.81
N ALA A 373 -34.15 1.07 -0.36
CA ALA A 373 -33.15 1.23 -1.42
C ALA A 373 -33.08 2.69 -1.92
N ALA A 374 -34.23 3.36 -2.03
CA ALA A 374 -34.28 4.77 -2.39
C ALA A 374 -33.62 5.67 -1.32
N GLU A 375 -33.89 5.41 -0.03
CA GLU A 375 -33.26 6.13 1.09
C GLU A 375 -31.73 5.93 1.10
N ALA A 376 -31.27 4.69 0.97
CA ALA A 376 -29.85 4.36 0.91
C ALA A 376 -29.15 5.03 -0.29
N THR A 377 -29.83 5.13 -1.43
CA THR A 377 -29.31 5.83 -2.61
C THR A 377 -29.18 7.33 -2.38
N VAL A 378 -30.14 7.94 -1.69
CA VAL A 378 -30.09 9.37 -1.31
C VAL A 378 -28.91 9.65 -0.38
N ASP A 379 -28.69 8.78 0.61
CA ASP A 379 -27.56 8.89 1.54
C ASP A 379 -26.22 8.73 0.80
N ALA A 380 -26.10 7.72 -0.06
CA ALA A 380 -24.90 7.46 -0.84
C ALA A 380 -24.56 8.61 -1.79
N ILE A 381 -25.53 9.17 -2.51
CA ILE A 381 -25.33 10.34 -3.37
C ILE A 381 -24.90 11.56 -2.54
N SER A 382 -25.47 11.74 -1.35
CA SER A 382 -25.09 12.83 -0.45
C SER A 382 -23.64 12.73 0.01
N GLN A 383 -23.14 11.51 0.24
CA GLN A 383 -21.75 11.26 0.59
C GLN A 383 -20.83 11.53 -0.61
N GLU A 384 -21.18 11.00 -1.78
CA GLU A 384 -20.38 11.19 -2.99
C GLU A 384 -20.23 12.66 -3.39
N ILE A 385 -21.27 13.47 -3.20
CA ILE A 385 -21.21 14.93 -3.41
C ILE A 385 -20.15 15.59 -2.53
N LYS A 386 -19.96 15.15 -1.27
CA LYS A 386 -18.94 15.72 -0.37
C LYS A 386 -17.53 15.45 -0.88
N ILE A 387 -17.32 14.33 -1.58
CA ILE A 387 -16.02 13.90 -2.11
C ILE A 387 -15.69 14.60 -3.44
N LEU A 388 -16.68 15.25 -4.09
CA LEU A 388 -16.50 15.91 -5.38
C LEU A 388 -15.40 16.98 -5.37
N TYR A 389 -15.25 17.70 -4.25
CA TYR A 389 -14.26 18.78 -4.13
C TYR A 389 -12.90 18.30 -3.61
N ASN A 390 -12.74 17.01 -3.31
CA ASN A 390 -11.47 16.48 -2.83
C ASN A 390 -10.39 16.57 -3.92
N PRO A 391 -9.13 16.91 -3.56
CA PRO A 391 -8.02 16.90 -4.51
C PRO A 391 -7.86 15.52 -5.13
N ILE A 392 -7.73 15.45 -6.46
CA ILE A 392 -7.45 14.20 -7.17
C ILE A 392 -5.97 14.20 -7.59
N PRO A 393 -5.27 13.07 -7.51
CA PRO A 393 -3.95 12.95 -8.11
C PRO A 393 -4.00 13.17 -9.65
N PRO A 394 -2.92 13.73 -10.24
CA PRO A 394 -2.90 14.19 -11.63
C PRO A 394 -3.02 13.07 -12.68
N ASP A 395 -2.92 11.81 -12.28
CA ASP A 395 -3.05 10.62 -13.11
C ASP A 395 -4.52 10.21 -13.36
N GLN A 396 -5.47 10.63 -12.53
CA GLN A 396 -6.90 10.39 -12.71
C GLN A 396 -7.58 11.51 -13.50
N THR A 397 -7.22 11.64 -14.78
CA THR A 397 -7.93 12.54 -15.72
C THR A 397 -9.06 11.81 -16.44
N ALA A 398 -10.12 12.54 -16.79
CA ALA A 398 -11.22 12.03 -17.61
C ALA A 398 -11.39 12.90 -18.87
N SER A 399 -11.93 12.34 -19.94
CA SER A 399 -12.21 13.10 -21.17
C SER A 399 -13.57 13.81 -21.10
N PRO A 400 -13.74 15.00 -21.72
CA PRO A 400 -15.04 15.65 -21.84
C PRO A 400 -16.11 14.74 -22.46
N ASP A 401 -15.73 13.88 -23.41
CA ASP A 401 -16.63 12.89 -24.00
C ASP A 401 -17.10 11.82 -23.00
N GLN A 402 -16.26 11.44 -22.03
CA GLN A 402 -16.66 10.54 -20.94
C GLN A 402 -17.71 11.19 -20.02
N LEU A 403 -17.55 12.48 -19.72
CA LEU A 403 -18.55 13.24 -18.96
C LEU A 403 -19.89 13.32 -19.73
N ILE A 404 -19.87 13.64 -21.02
CA ILE A 404 -21.09 13.66 -21.87
C ILE A 404 -21.74 12.27 -21.97
N ARG A 405 -20.97 11.18 -21.97
CA ARG A 405 -21.53 9.82 -21.93
C ARG A 405 -22.22 9.52 -20.60
N SER A 406 -21.61 9.93 -19.49
CA SER A 406 -22.19 9.71 -18.16
C SER A 406 -23.52 10.44 -17.96
N THR A 407 -23.70 11.64 -18.54
CA THR A 407 -24.96 12.39 -18.43
C THR A 407 -26.13 11.68 -19.11
N LYS A 408 -25.88 10.95 -20.21
CA LYS A 408 -26.91 10.10 -20.84
C LYS A 408 -27.41 9.00 -19.90
N GLN A 409 -26.52 8.40 -19.12
CA GLN A 409 -26.89 7.38 -18.13
C GLN A 409 -27.75 7.98 -17.02
N VAL A 410 -27.46 9.21 -16.58
CA VAL A 410 -28.30 9.94 -15.63
C VAL A 410 -29.70 10.20 -16.20
N THR A 411 -29.82 10.57 -17.48
CA THR A 411 -31.13 10.76 -18.13
C THR A 411 -31.95 9.46 -18.18
N LEU A 412 -31.32 8.34 -18.53
CA LEU A 412 -31.99 7.02 -18.54
C LEU A 412 -32.43 6.60 -17.13
N ALA A 413 -31.55 6.77 -16.14
CA ALA A 413 -31.87 6.48 -14.75
C ALA A 413 -33.01 7.37 -14.21
N THR A 414 -33.08 8.63 -14.65
CA THR A 414 -34.17 9.57 -14.31
C THR A 414 -35.51 9.05 -14.81
N ALA A 415 -35.58 8.60 -16.06
CA ALA A 415 -36.80 8.01 -16.62
C ALA A 415 -37.21 6.74 -15.85
N LYS A 416 -36.24 5.89 -15.50
CA LYS A 416 -36.48 4.68 -14.70
C LYS A 416 -36.99 5.02 -13.29
N ALA A 417 -36.43 6.02 -12.63
CA ALA A 417 -36.86 6.50 -11.31
C ALA A 417 -38.29 7.05 -11.33
N VAL A 418 -38.66 7.85 -12.33
CA VAL A 418 -40.04 8.33 -12.49
C VAL A 418 -41.00 7.17 -12.77
N GLY A 419 -40.61 6.22 -13.63
CA GLY A 419 -41.39 5.01 -13.89
C GLY A 419 -41.66 4.21 -12.61
N ALA A 420 -40.61 3.90 -11.86
CA ALA A 420 -40.70 3.18 -10.59
C ALA A 420 -41.52 3.94 -9.53
N GLY A 421 -41.34 5.26 -9.44
CA GLY A 421 -42.13 6.10 -8.55
C GLY A 421 -43.62 6.13 -8.91
N ASN A 422 -43.98 5.92 -10.18
CA ASN A 422 -45.37 5.85 -10.64
C ASN A 422 -46.02 4.48 -10.40
N THR A 423 -45.25 3.39 -10.56
CA THR A 423 -45.73 2.02 -10.33
C THR A 423 -45.77 1.67 -8.84
N CYS A 424 -44.92 2.30 -8.03
CA CYS A 424 -44.73 2.00 -6.60
C CYS A 424 -44.41 0.51 -6.33
N LYS A 425 -43.93 -0.23 -7.34
CA LYS A 425 -43.49 -1.62 -7.16
C LYS A 425 -42.12 -1.65 -6.51
N GLN A 426 -41.93 -2.56 -5.57
CA GLN A 426 -40.71 -2.66 -4.78
C GLN A 426 -39.48 -2.91 -5.67
N GLU A 427 -39.55 -3.95 -6.51
CA GLU A 427 -38.50 -4.31 -7.49
C GLU A 427 -38.14 -3.14 -8.43
N ASP A 428 -39.15 -2.47 -9.00
CA ASP A 428 -38.93 -1.32 -9.89
C ASP A 428 -38.15 -0.20 -9.17
N ILE A 429 -38.50 0.08 -7.92
CA ILE A 429 -37.83 1.10 -7.11
C ILE A 429 -36.40 0.69 -6.77
N VAL A 430 -36.16 -0.56 -6.39
CA VAL A 430 -34.78 -1.04 -6.13
C VAL A 430 -33.93 -0.97 -7.40
N ALA A 431 -34.47 -1.43 -8.53
CA ALA A 431 -33.79 -1.41 -9.81
C ALA A 431 -33.53 0.03 -10.32
N ALA A 432 -34.41 0.98 -10.01
CA ALA A 432 -34.20 2.40 -10.30
C ALA A 432 -33.16 3.04 -9.37
N SER A 433 -33.19 2.71 -8.07
CA SER A 433 -32.22 3.14 -7.06
C SER A 433 -30.80 2.71 -7.43
N ASN A 434 -30.59 1.42 -7.76
CA ASN A 434 -29.29 0.89 -8.15
C ASN A 434 -28.75 1.56 -9.44
N ALA A 435 -29.61 1.70 -10.46
CA ALA A 435 -29.24 2.37 -11.71
C ALA A 435 -28.93 3.87 -11.51
N GLY A 436 -29.74 4.56 -10.70
CA GLY A 436 -29.55 5.96 -10.35
C GLY A 436 -28.24 6.21 -9.61
N ARG A 437 -27.97 5.40 -8.59
CA ARG A 437 -26.73 5.43 -7.82
C ARG A 437 -25.51 5.28 -8.74
N GLN A 438 -25.49 4.25 -9.58
CA GLN A 438 -24.38 3.99 -10.50
C GLN A 438 -24.18 5.15 -11.49
N ALA A 439 -25.27 5.66 -12.09
CA ALA A 439 -25.21 6.74 -13.06
C ALA A 439 -24.66 8.04 -12.46
N VAL A 440 -25.13 8.42 -11.27
CA VAL A 440 -24.67 9.64 -10.58
C VAL A 440 -23.21 9.50 -10.12
N PHE A 441 -22.80 8.34 -9.60
CA PHE A 441 -21.42 8.10 -9.16
C PHE A 441 -20.45 8.20 -10.34
N GLN A 442 -20.76 7.52 -11.45
CA GLN A 442 -19.93 7.61 -12.67
C GLN A 442 -19.86 9.04 -13.22
N MET A 443 -20.98 9.78 -13.14
CA MET A 443 -21.03 11.17 -13.56
C MET A 443 -20.20 12.08 -12.66
N LEU A 444 -20.26 11.93 -11.33
CA LEU A 444 -19.44 12.71 -10.38
C LEU A 444 -17.96 12.39 -10.57
N TYR A 445 -17.59 11.12 -10.73
CA TYR A 445 -16.22 10.71 -11.02
C TYR A 445 -15.69 11.35 -12.31
N ALA A 446 -16.45 11.27 -13.40
CA ALA A 446 -16.09 11.89 -14.67
C ALA A 446 -16.02 13.42 -14.56
N CYS A 447 -16.96 14.04 -13.83
CA CYS A 447 -17.00 15.48 -13.61
C CYS A 447 -15.73 15.96 -12.89
N ARG A 448 -15.33 15.25 -11.82
CA ARG A 448 -14.11 15.51 -11.06
C ARG A 448 -12.87 15.41 -11.94
N GLY A 449 -12.75 14.31 -12.70
CA GLY A 449 -11.61 14.06 -13.59
C GLY A 449 -11.49 15.07 -14.74
N VAL A 450 -12.60 15.48 -15.37
CA VAL A 450 -12.58 16.48 -16.45
C VAL A 450 -12.29 17.88 -15.88
N ALA A 451 -12.85 18.23 -14.73
CA ALA A 451 -12.61 19.53 -14.08
C ALA A 451 -11.11 19.76 -13.81
N ASN A 452 -10.33 18.69 -13.56
CA ASN A 452 -8.89 18.79 -13.38
C ASN A 452 -8.11 19.11 -14.68
N THR A 453 -8.71 18.89 -15.85
CA THR A 453 -8.14 19.24 -17.17
C THR A 453 -8.48 20.65 -17.62
N ALA A 454 -9.26 21.40 -16.83
CA ALA A 454 -9.70 22.73 -17.16
C ALA A 454 -8.52 23.72 -17.24
N LYS A 455 -8.49 24.52 -18.30
CA LYS A 455 -7.42 25.50 -18.56
C LYS A 455 -7.44 26.69 -17.60
N THR A 456 -8.57 26.95 -16.95
CA THR A 456 -8.74 28.06 -16.01
C THR A 456 -9.46 27.58 -14.75
N PRO A 457 -9.17 28.19 -13.58
CA PRO A 457 -9.83 27.83 -12.33
C PRO A 457 -11.34 28.09 -12.35
N GLU A 458 -11.81 29.08 -13.12
CA GLU A 458 -13.24 29.38 -13.26
C GLU A 458 -13.98 28.27 -14.02
N LEU A 459 -13.34 27.70 -15.05
CA LEU A 459 -13.90 26.56 -15.80
C LEU A 459 -13.92 25.29 -14.95
N LYS A 460 -12.89 25.08 -14.12
CA LYS A 460 -12.84 23.99 -13.14
C LYS A 460 -14.03 24.10 -12.18
N GLU A 461 -14.19 25.25 -11.54
CA GLU A 461 -15.25 25.50 -10.57
C GLU A 461 -16.65 25.37 -11.20
N LYS A 462 -16.86 25.97 -12.38
CA LYS A 462 -18.13 25.87 -13.11
C LYS A 462 -18.50 24.42 -13.43
N THR A 463 -17.52 23.58 -13.74
CA THR A 463 -17.74 22.16 -14.05
C THR A 463 -18.14 21.38 -12.81
N LEU A 464 -17.45 21.59 -11.69
CA LEU A 464 -17.77 20.95 -10.41
C LEU A 464 -19.17 21.37 -9.91
N GLN A 465 -19.50 22.65 -9.96
CA GLN A 465 -20.82 23.17 -9.58
C GLN A 465 -21.95 22.57 -10.45
N ALA A 466 -21.71 22.39 -11.76
CA ALA A 466 -22.68 21.74 -12.64
C ALA A 466 -22.89 20.26 -12.27
N GLY A 467 -21.82 19.54 -11.92
CA GLY A 467 -21.87 18.16 -11.43
C GLY A 467 -22.65 18.05 -10.12
N GLU A 468 -22.33 18.92 -9.15
CA GLU A 468 -23.03 18.99 -7.86
C GLU A 468 -24.53 19.28 -8.03
N LYS A 469 -24.88 20.25 -8.88
CA LYS A 469 -26.29 20.59 -9.15
C LYS A 469 -27.05 19.42 -9.77
N CYS A 470 -26.41 18.67 -10.67
CA CYS A 470 -27.00 17.48 -11.27
C CYS A 470 -27.25 16.38 -10.25
N ALA A 471 -26.25 16.08 -9.41
CA ALA A 471 -26.37 15.08 -8.35
C ALA A 471 -27.43 15.49 -7.30
N ASN A 472 -27.48 16.76 -6.89
CA ASN A 472 -28.51 17.26 -5.97
C ASN A 472 -29.92 17.19 -6.57
N SER A 473 -30.09 17.49 -7.86
CA SER A 473 -31.38 17.37 -8.53
C SER A 473 -31.85 15.91 -8.60
N PHE A 474 -30.94 14.98 -8.92
CA PHE A 474 -31.26 13.55 -8.92
C PHE A 474 -31.57 13.03 -7.51
N LYS A 475 -30.85 13.52 -6.51
CA LYS A 475 -31.13 13.23 -5.09
C LYS A 475 -32.55 13.65 -4.70
N SER A 476 -32.97 14.87 -5.04
CA SER A 476 -34.34 15.35 -4.77
C SER A 476 -35.41 14.48 -5.43
N LEU A 477 -35.18 14.05 -6.68
CA LEU A 477 -36.06 13.09 -7.35
C LEU A 477 -36.16 11.76 -6.57
N MET A 478 -35.04 11.21 -6.11
CA MET A 478 -35.05 9.96 -5.33
C MET A 478 -35.73 10.12 -3.96
N VAL A 479 -35.65 11.29 -3.33
CA VAL A 479 -36.43 11.61 -2.12
C VAL A 479 -37.93 11.55 -2.41
N GLU A 480 -38.39 12.12 -3.52
CA GLU A 480 -39.81 12.04 -3.89
C GLU A 480 -40.22 10.60 -4.25
N VAL A 481 -39.36 9.80 -4.89
CA VAL A 481 -39.60 8.36 -5.13
C VAL A 481 -39.76 7.62 -3.80
N HIS A 482 -38.86 7.86 -2.85
CA HIS A 482 -38.92 7.30 -1.50
C HIS A 482 -40.24 7.66 -0.78
N LEU A 483 -40.60 8.94 -0.79
CA LEU A 483 -41.81 9.43 -0.15
C LEU A 483 -43.05 8.81 -0.81
N ASN A 484 -43.13 8.81 -2.14
CA ASN A 484 -44.28 8.27 -2.85
C ASN A 484 -44.42 6.75 -2.68
N ALA A 485 -43.30 6.03 -2.51
CA ALA A 485 -43.32 4.61 -2.18
C ALA A 485 -43.88 4.32 -0.77
N LYS A 486 -43.64 5.20 0.20
CA LYS A 486 -44.21 5.08 1.56
C LYS A 486 -45.68 5.47 1.63
N GLN A 487 -46.06 6.55 0.94
CA GLN A 487 -47.44 7.05 0.90
C GLN A 487 -47.76 7.53 -0.52
N PRO A 488 -48.35 6.67 -1.36
CA PRO A 488 -48.70 7.00 -2.72
C PRO A 488 -49.73 8.15 -2.78
N SER A 489 -49.45 9.18 -3.56
CA SER A 489 -50.37 10.31 -3.78
C SER A 489 -50.24 10.88 -5.20
N ALA A 490 -51.34 11.41 -5.75
CA ALA A 490 -51.34 12.08 -7.06
C ALA A 490 -50.41 13.31 -7.07
N ASP A 491 -50.43 14.11 -6.00
CA ASP A 491 -49.59 15.29 -5.85
C ASP A 491 -48.09 14.92 -5.87
N ARG A 492 -47.72 13.78 -5.27
CA ARG A 492 -46.34 13.29 -5.27
C ARG A 492 -45.91 12.79 -6.65
N LYS A 493 -46.82 12.16 -7.41
CA LYS A 493 -46.56 11.78 -8.81
C LYS A 493 -46.35 13.00 -9.71
N GLU A 494 -47.07 14.10 -9.46
CA GLU A 494 -46.84 15.36 -10.17
C GLU A 494 -45.48 15.97 -9.82
N LYS A 495 -45.10 15.95 -8.54
CA LYS A 495 -43.75 16.39 -8.09
C LYS A 495 -42.63 15.56 -8.70
N LEU A 496 -42.79 14.24 -8.89
CA LEU A 496 -41.80 13.41 -9.60
C LEU A 496 -41.54 13.94 -11.02
N ALA A 497 -42.60 14.35 -11.72
CA ALA A 497 -42.46 14.94 -13.05
C ALA A 497 -41.74 16.31 -13.00
N GLU A 498 -42.01 17.14 -11.99
CA GLU A 498 -41.31 18.41 -11.78
C GLU A 498 -39.81 18.21 -11.51
N GLU A 499 -39.46 17.32 -10.57
CA GLU A 499 -38.07 17.00 -10.23
C GLU A 499 -37.31 16.39 -11.43
N SER A 500 -37.98 15.56 -12.25
CA SER A 500 -37.36 15.03 -13.47
C SER A 500 -36.95 16.12 -14.47
N LYS A 501 -37.73 17.21 -14.57
CA LYS A 501 -37.39 18.37 -15.41
C LYS A 501 -36.19 19.13 -14.85
N LYS A 502 -36.06 19.23 -13.52
CA LYS A 502 -34.90 19.83 -12.86
C LYS A 502 -33.63 19.03 -13.17
N VAL A 503 -33.71 17.70 -13.12
CA VAL A 503 -32.60 16.82 -13.53
C VAL A 503 -32.23 17.07 -15.00
N ALA A 504 -33.19 17.08 -15.93
CA ALA A 504 -32.93 17.34 -17.35
C ALA A 504 -32.25 18.70 -17.61
N ALA A 505 -32.67 19.74 -16.88
CA ALA A 505 -32.06 21.07 -16.96
C ALA A 505 -30.61 21.06 -16.45
N SER A 506 -30.34 20.39 -15.32
CA SER A 506 -28.99 20.25 -14.78
C SER A 506 -28.06 19.42 -15.69
N VAL A 507 -28.57 18.35 -16.29
CA VAL A 507 -27.85 17.54 -17.28
C VAL A 507 -27.45 18.39 -18.49
N SER A 508 -28.35 19.22 -19.00
CA SER A 508 -28.05 20.15 -20.11
C SER A 508 -26.92 21.13 -19.74
N GLY A 509 -26.94 21.66 -18.51
CA GLY A 509 -25.87 22.54 -18.02
C GLY A 509 -24.51 21.83 -17.92
N LEU A 510 -24.50 20.56 -17.49
CA LEU A 510 -23.28 19.76 -17.39
C LEU A 510 -22.70 19.39 -18.77
N VAL A 511 -23.56 19.09 -19.75
CA VAL A 511 -23.13 18.88 -21.15
C VAL A 511 -22.50 20.15 -21.71
N GLN A 512 -23.11 21.32 -21.49
CA GLN A 512 -22.55 22.59 -21.93
C GLN A 512 -21.17 22.87 -21.30
N ALA A 513 -20.99 22.57 -20.00
CA ALA A 513 -19.69 22.70 -19.36
C ALA A 513 -18.63 21.78 -19.99
N ALA A 514 -19.00 20.54 -20.30
CA ALA A 514 -18.12 19.58 -20.96
C ALA A 514 -17.75 20.00 -22.40
N GLU A 515 -18.69 20.55 -23.17
CA GLU A 515 -18.42 21.04 -24.53
C GLU A 515 -17.43 22.20 -24.56
N ILE A 516 -17.52 23.10 -23.58
CA ILE A 516 -16.56 24.22 -23.44
C ILE A 516 -15.15 23.70 -23.15
N LEU A 517 -15.03 22.64 -22.34
CA LEU A 517 -13.74 22.01 -21.99
C LEU A 517 -13.12 21.26 -23.18
N LYS A 518 -13.94 20.75 -24.10
CA LYS A 518 -13.49 19.97 -25.26
C LYS A 518 -12.62 20.78 -26.23
N GLY A 519 -12.93 22.07 -26.44
CA GLY A 519 -12.26 22.91 -27.43
C GLY A 519 -12.45 22.44 -28.88
N THR A 520 -12.08 23.26 -29.86
CA THR A 520 -12.35 23.02 -31.29
C THR A 520 -11.29 22.18 -32.03
N GLU A 521 -10.23 21.72 -31.38
CA GLU A 521 -9.12 21.01 -32.03
C GLU A 521 -8.78 19.70 -31.33
N TRP A 522 -9.52 18.63 -31.63
CA TRP A 522 -9.05 17.25 -31.42
C TRP A 522 -9.57 16.38 -32.57
N ARG A 523 -8.73 16.20 -33.60
CA ARG A 523 -8.83 15.07 -34.54
C ARG A 523 -8.06 13.92 -33.91
N ASP A 524 -8.78 12.88 -33.53
CA ASP A 524 -8.19 11.64 -33.00
C ASP A 524 -7.33 10.99 -34.09
N SER A 525 -6.03 10.88 -33.86
CA SER A 525 -5.01 10.48 -34.85
C SER A 525 -4.68 8.99 -34.81
N ASN A 526 -5.60 8.16 -34.34
CA ASN A 526 -5.47 6.70 -34.36
C ASN A 526 -6.64 6.05 -35.11
N ASP A 527 -6.83 6.48 -36.36
CA ASP A 527 -7.54 5.67 -37.35
C ASP A 527 -6.62 4.50 -37.74
N ASN A 528 -6.84 3.35 -37.09
CA ASN A 528 -6.49 2.09 -37.72
C ASN A 528 -7.75 1.23 -37.75
N ASP A 529 -8.25 1.07 -38.97
CA ASP A 529 -9.45 0.36 -39.40
C ASP A 529 -9.31 -1.16 -39.15
N MET A 530 -9.12 -1.54 -37.87
CA MET A 530 -9.00 -2.92 -37.44
C MET A 530 -10.35 -3.41 -36.94
N SER A 531 -10.89 -4.41 -37.64
CA SER A 531 -12.11 -5.11 -37.26
C SER A 531 -12.02 -5.59 -35.81
N ALA A 532 -13.04 -5.26 -35.01
CA ALA A 532 -13.17 -5.67 -33.61
C ALA A 532 -12.98 -7.17 -33.40
N GLU A 533 -13.45 -7.98 -34.36
CA GLU A 533 -13.37 -9.43 -34.33
C GLU A 533 -11.91 -9.94 -34.33
N ASN A 534 -11.05 -9.35 -35.17
CA ASN A 534 -9.63 -9.72 -35.22
C ASN A 534 -8.92 -9.40 -33.90
N GLU A 535 -9.27 -8.28 -33.28
CA GLU A 535 -8.62 -7.85 -32.04
C GLU A 535 -9.05 -8.70 -30.83
N LEU A 536 -10.34 -9.05 -30.74
CA LEU A 536 -10.81 -9.97 -29.70
C LEU A 536 -10.19 -11.36 -29.84
N MET A 537 -10.02 -11.84 -31.08
CA MET A 537 -9.41 -13.14 -31.33
C MET A 537 -7.91 -13.14 -31.03
N ASN A 538 -7.21 -12.04 -31.33
CA ASN A 538 -5.83 -11.82 -30.92
C ASN A 538 -5.68 -11.82 -29.39
N ALA A 539 -6.61 -11.17 -28.67
CA ALA A 539 -6.63 -11.17 -27.21
C ALA A 539 -6.81 -12.59 -26.63
N ALA A 540 -7.74 -13.39 -27.18
CA ALA A 540 -7.93 -14.78 -26.76
C ALA A 540 -6.68 -15.63 -27.01
N ASN A 541 -6.05 -15.51 -28.19
CA ASN A 541 -4.84 -16.25 -28.53
C ASN A 541 -3.64 -15.87 -27.62
N ALA A 542 -3.53 -14.59 -27.25
CA ALA A 542 -2.50 -14.11 -26.33
C ALA A 542 -2.66 -14.74 -24.93
N ILE A 543 -3.89 -14.86 -24.44
CA ILE A 543 -4.21 -15.53 -23.17
C ILE A 543 -3.79 -17.02 -23.23
N GLU A 544 -4.13 -17.74 -24.30
CA GLU A 544 -3.76 -19.16 -24.45
C GLU A 544 -2.25 -19.36 -24.51
N ALA A 545 -1.54 -18.46 -25.19
CA ALA A 545 -0.08 -18.49 -25.22
C ALA A 545 0.52 -18.30 -23.82
N ALA A 546 -0.02 -17.38 -23.02
CA ALA A 546 0.39 -17.17 -21.63
C ALA A 546 0.10 -18.40 -20.75
N ALA A 547 -1.09 -19.00 -20.86
CA ALA A 547 -1.46 -20.23 -20.14
C ALA A 547 -0.55 -21.41 -20.51
N LYS A 548 -0.23 -21.57 -21.80
CA LYS A 548 0.68 -22.61 -22.29
C LYS A 548 2.10 -22.39 -21.81
N LYS A 549 2.59 -21.15 -21.80
CA LYS A 549 3.89 -20.80 -21.21
C LYS A 549 3.94 -21.19 -19.73
N LEU A 550 2.87 -20.93 -18.97
CA LEU A 550 2.77 -21.32 -17.56
C LEU A 550 2.83 -22.84 -17.37
N SER A 551 2.17 -23.62 -18.25
CA SER A 551 2.17 -25.10 -18.18
C SER A 551 3.53 -25.76 -18.43
N SER A 552 4.46 -25.05 -19.07
CA SER A 552 5.81 -25.54 -19.36
C SER A 552 6.78 -25.39 -18.18
N LEU A 553 6.34 -24.72 -17.10
CA LEU A 553 7.15 -24.44 -15.93
C LEU A 553 6.99 -25.56 -14.90
N ARG A 554 8.12 -26.06 -14.38
CA ARG A 554 8.15 -26.95 -13.22
C ARG A 554 8.46 -26.14 -11.96
N PRO A 555 7.80 -26.43 -10.81
CA PRO A 555 8.20 -25.87 -9.53
C PRO A 555 9.66 -26.23 -9.22
N ARG A 556 10.35 -25.37 -8.46
CA ARG A 556 11.77 -25.50 -8.15
C ARG A 556 12.00 -26.83 -7.42
N ALA A 557 12.73 -27.76 -8.05
CA ALA A 557 12.98 -29.10 -7.50
C ALA A 557 13.75 -29.02 -6.18
N LYS A 558 13.04 -29.15 -5.05
CA LYS A 558 13.60 -29.76 -3.84
C LYS A 558 13.36 -31.25 -3.97
N ALA A 559 14.38 -32.06 -3.67
CA ALA A 559 14.22 -33.51 -3.65
C ALA A 559 13.09 -33.88 -2.68
N ARG A 560 12.04 -34.56 -3.15
CA ARG A 560 10.96 -35.04 -2.29
C ARG A 560 10.53 -36.46 -2.65
N GLU A 561 10.25 -37.20 -1.59
CA GLU A 561 9.57 -38.49 -1.58
C GLU A 561 8.09 -38.28 -1.98
N ALA A 562 7.47 -39.36 -2.47
CA ALA A 562 6.10 -39.37 -2.98
C ALA A 562 5.10 -39.05 -1.85
N ASP A 563 4.59 -37.83 -1.85
CA ASP A 563 3.45 -37.38 -1.05
C ASP A 563 2.37 -36.88 -2.04
N ASP A 564 1.14 -37.39 -1.91
CA ASP A 564 0.04 -37.19 -2.87
C ASP A 564 -0.64 -35.81 -2.74
N THR A 565 -0.15 -34.93 -1.86
CA THR A 565 -0.67 -33.56 -1.69
C THR A 565 0.10 -32.55 -2.54
N LEU A 566 -0.63 -31.78 -3.36
CA LEU A 566 -0.05 -30.69 -4.17
C LEU A 566 0.70 -29.70 -3.28
N THR A 567 1.93 -29.33 -3.67
CA THR A 567 2.66 -28.24 -2.99
C THR A 567 1.94 -26.91 -3.23
N PHE A 568 2.17 -25.93 -2.35
CA PHE A 568 1.62 -24.58 -2.54
C PHE A 568 1.87 -24.04 -3.96
N GLU A 569 3.09 -24.23 -4.48
CA GLU A 569 3.45 -23.80 -5.83
C GLU A 569 2.61 -24.51 -6.91
N GLU A 570 2.27 -25.78 -6.71
CA GLU A 570 1.41 -26.54 -7.62
C GLU A 570 -0.05 -26.09 -7.54
N GLN A 571 -0.56 -25.79 -6.34
CA GLN A 571 -1.89 -25.22 -6.13
C GLN A 571 -2.03 -23.85 -6.80
N ILE A 572 -1.03 -22.97 -6.64
CA ILE A 572 -0.98 -21.66 -7.31
C ILE A 572 -0.95 -21.80 -8.83
N LEU A 573 -0.10 -22.70 -9.35
CA LEU A 573 -0.01 -22.93 -10.80
C LEU A 573 -1.32 -23.47 -11.36
N GLU A 574 -1.98 -24.38 -10.66
CA GLU A 574 -3.25 -24.96 -11.13
C GLU A 574 -4.39 -23.94 -11.09
N ALA A 575 -4.51 -23.16 -10.03
CA ALA A 575 -5.50 -22.09 -9.94
C ALA A 575 -5.25 -20.99 -11.00
N THR A 576 -3.99 -20.62 -11.23
CA THR A 576 -3.64 -19.64 -12.28
C THR A 576 -3.97 -20.16 -13.68
N LYS A 577 -3.74 -21.46 -13.96
CA LYS A 577 -4.17 -22.10 -15.22
C LYS A 577 -5.68 -22.10 -15.37
N ALA A 578 -6.41 -22.43 -14.31
CA ALA A 578 -7.87 -22.42 -14.32
C ALA A 578 -8.41 -21.04 -14.68
N ILE A 579 -7.86 -19.97 -14.08
CA ILE A 579 -8.20 -18.58 -14.42
C ILE A 579 -7.89 -18.29 -15.89
N ALA A 580 -6.68 -18.59 -16.37
CA ALA A 580 -6.27 -18.28 -17.74
C ALA A 580 -7.09 -19.05 -18.81
N ASN A 581 -7.46 -20.29 -18.52
CA ASN A 581 -8.35 -21.07 -19.39
C ASN A 581 -9.77 -20.50 -19.40
N ALA A 582 -10.30 -20.13 -18.24
CA ALA A 582 -11.63 -19.52 -18.13
C ALA A 582 -11.69 -18.16 -18.83
N THR A 583 -10.66 -17.31 -18.72
CA THR A 583 -10.61 -16.03 -19.43
C THR A 583 -10.43 -16.20 -20.95
N SER A 584 -9.66 -17.19 -21.42
CA SER A 584 -9.61 -17.53 -22.85
C SER A 584 -11.00 -17.90 -23.39
N VAL A 585 -11.70 -18.81 -22.70
CA VAL A 585 -13.05 -19.23 -23.08
C VAL A 585 -14.01 -18.04 -23.07
N LEU A 586 -13.95 -17.19 -22.05
CA LEU A 586 -14.75 -15.98 -21.94
C LEU A 586 -14.58 -15.05 -23.15
N VAL A 587 -13.33 -14.72 -23.50
CA VAL A 587 -13.04 -13.83 -24.64
C VAL A 587 -13.49 -14.48 -25.96
N LYS A 588 -13.30 -15.79 -26.13
CA LYS A 588 -13.80 -16.52 -27.31
C LYS A 588 -15.31 -16.49 -27.44
N ILE A 589 -16.05 -16.62 -26.32
CA ILE A 589 -17.51 -16.50 -26.31
C ILE A 589 -17.91 -15.06 -26.69
N ALA A 590 -17.24 -14.04 -26.15
CA ALA A 590 -17.49 -12.64 -26.52
C ALA A 590 -17.24 -12.40 -28.02
N SER A 591 -16.14 -12.92 -28.59
CA SER A 591 -15.83 -12.82 -30.02
C SER A 591 -16.89 -13.47 -30.89
N ASN A 592 -17.27 -14.70 -30.57
CA ASN A 592 -18.26 -15.45 -31.34
C ASN A 592 -19.63 -14.80 -31.27
N ALA A 593 -20.01 -14.29 -30.10
CA ALA A 593 -21.25 -13.55 -29.95
C ALA A 593 -21.22 -12.27 -30.80
N GLN A 594 -20.16 -11.46 -30.73
CA GLN A 594 -20.03 -10.26 -31.58
C GLN A 594 -20.09 -10.60 -33.08
N LYS A 595 -19.43 -11.67 -33.52
CA LYS A 595 -19.45 -12.15 -34.91
C LYS A 595 -20.87 -12.50 -35.34
N GLN A 596 -21.60 -13.28 -34.54
CA GLN A 596 -23.00 -13.63 -34.82
C GLN A 596 -23.89 -12.38 -34.94
N LEU A 597 -23.66 -11.36 -34.11
CA LEU A 597 -24.43 -10.11 -34.20
C LEU A 597 -24.19 -9.33 -35.50
N ILE A 598 -22.98 -9.41 -36.05
CA ILE A 598 -22.62 -8.81 -37.33
C ILE A 598 -23.26 -9.61 -38.48
N GLU A 599 -23.19 -10.94 -38.42
CA GLU A 599 -23.79 -11.85 -39.42
C GLU A 599 -25.32 -11.72 -39.47
N GLU A 600 -25.98 -11.53 -38.32
CA GLU A 600 -27.43 -11.30 -38.21
C GLU A 600 -27.86 -9.87 -38.61
N GLY A 601 -26.91 -8.98 -38.92
CA GLY A 601 -27.18 -7.59 -39.29
C GLY A 601 -27.70 -6.72 -38.14
N LYS A 602 -27.61 -7.19 -36.89
CA LYS A 602 -28.04 -6.45 -35.69
C LYS A 602 -26.98 -5.44 -35.23
N VAL A 603 -25.72 -5.62 -35.65
CA VAL A 603 -24.60 -4.70 -35.43
C VAL A 603 -23.90 -4.47 -36.77
N ASN A 604 -23.62 -3.21 -37.11
CA ASN A 604 -22.88 -2.90 -38.34
C ASN A 604 -21.45 -3.47 -38.27
N ALA A 605 -21.00 -4.12 -39.34
CA ALA A 605 -19.64 -4.66 -39.45
C ALA A 605 -18.55 -3.57 -39.35
N THR A 606 -18.84 -2.39 -39.90
CA THR A 606 -18.02 -1.18 -39.84
C THR A 606 -18.89 -0.02 -39.33
N PRO A 607 -19.15 0.04 -38.02
CA PRO A 607 -20.00 1.09 -37.45
C PRO A 607 -19.26 2.43 -37.47
N ALA A 608 -19.94 3.51 -37.86
CA ALA A 608 -19.36 4.85 -37.81
C ALA A 608 -18.88 5.18 -36.37
N MET A 609 -17.74 5.85 -36.21
CA MET A 609 -17.06 6.05 -34.92
C MET A 609 -17.96 6.67 -33.84
N ASN A 610 -18.88 7.58 -34.21
CA ASN A 610 -19.82 8.25 -33.30
C ASN A 610 -21.19 7.56 -33.21
N SER A 611 -21.38 6.44 -33.90
CA SER A 611 -22.59 5.63 -33.77
C SER A 611 -22.55 4.87 -32.44
N ALA A 612 -23.74 4.57 -31.90
CA ALA A 612 -23.87 3.78 -30.67
C ALA A 612 -23.14 2.42 -30.78
N ASP A 613 -23.18 1.80 -31.96
CA ASP A 613 -22.55 0.50 -32.21
C ASP A 613 -21.01 0.60 -32.29
N GLY A 614 -20.48 1.70 -32.84
CA GLY A 614 -19.02 1.94 -32.90
C GLY A 614 -18.42 2.31 -31.54
N MET A 615 -19.21 2.94 -30.67
CA MET A 615 -18.83 3.19 -29.29
C MET A 615 -18.86 1.91 -28.46
N TRP A 616 -19.90 1.08 -28.64
CA TRP A 616 -20.02 -0.21 -27.98
C TRP A 616 -18.88 -1.17 -28.38
N SER A 617 -18.60 -1.30 -29.68
CA SER A 617 -17.51 -2.13 -30.19
C SER A 617 -16.15 -1.74 -29.60
N ARG A 618 -15.85 -0.45 -29.48
CA ARG A 618 -14.62 0.03 -28.82
C ARG A 618 -14.56 -0.29 -27.33
N GLN A 619 -15.69 -0.18 -26.62
CA GLN A 619 -15.76 -0.58 -25.21
C GLN A 619 -15.53 -2.07 -25.04
N LEU A 620 -16.09 -2.90 -25.91
CA LEU A 620 -15.92 -4.35 -25.91
C LEU A 620 -14.46 -4.75 -26.17
N ILE A 621 -13.83 -4.21 -27.22
CA ILE A 621 -12.41 -4.45 -27.54
C ILE A 621 -11.52 -4.00 -26.37
N GLY A 622 -11.78 -2.81 -25.82
CA GLY A 622 -11.02 -2.26 -24.70
C GLY A 622 -11.10 -3.16 -23.45
N ALA A 623 -12.30 -3.66 -23.12
CA ALA A 623 -12.49 -4.59 -22.01
C ALA A 623 -11.76 -5.92 -22.25
N ALA A 624 -11.87 -6.51 -23.44
CA ALA A 624 -11.18 -7.77 -23.76
C ALA A 624 -9.64 -7.64 -23.78
N ARG A 625 -9.10 -6.52 -24.28
CA ARG A 625 -7.66 -6.23 -24.17
C ARG A 625 -7.22 -6.14 -22.71
N LYS A 626 -8.00 -5.46 -21.86
CA LYS A 626 -7.71 -5.40 -20.42
C LYS A 626 -7.71 -6.79 -19.78
N VAL A 627 -8.64 -7.67 -20.14
CA VAL A 627 -8.66 -9.08 -19.68
C VAL A 627 -7.38 -9.80 -20.10
N ALA A 628 -6.96 -9.66 -21.36
CA ALA A 628 -5.75 -10.31 -21.86
C ALA A 628 -4.48 -9.81 -21.14
N VAL A 629 -4.31 -8.50 -21.01
CA VAL A 629 -3.15 -7.90 -20.32
C VAL A 629 -3.12 -8.29 -18.84
N SER A 630 -4.27 -8.26 -18.16
CA SER A 630 -4.37 -8.64 -16.75
C SER A 630 -4.04 -10.12 -16.56
N THR A 631 -4.53 -10.99 -17.45
CA THR A 631 -4.25 -12.43 -17.40
C THR A 631 -2.77 -12.73 -17.65
N GLN A 632 -2.15 -12.01 -18.59
CA GLN A 632 -0.71 -12.12 -18.85
C GLN A 632 0.10 -11.69 -17.62
N SER A 633 -0.21 -10.53 -17.04
CA SER A 633 0.44 -10.02 -15.82
C SER A 633 0.32 -11.00 -14.65
N MET A 634 -0.85 -11.61 -14.47
CA MET A 634 -1.06 -12.67 -13.47
C MET A 634 -0.19 -13.90 -13.74
N CYS A 635 -0.10 -14.37 -14.99
CA CYS A 635 0.77 -15.50 -15.35
C CYS A 635 2.24 -15.19 -15.09
N GLU A 636 2.68 -13.95 -15.33
CA GLU A 636 4.04 -13.49 -15.03
C GLU A 636 4.30 -13.41 -13.52
N SER A 637 3.35 -12.86 -12.74
CA SER A 637 3.43 -12.84 -11.28
C SER A 637 3.48 -14.25 -10.69
N ALA A 638 2.66 -15.19 -11.18
CA ALA A 638 2.67 -16.59 -10.75
C ALA A 638 4.01 -17.27 -11.10
N HIS A 639 4.54 -17.00 -12.30
CA HIS A 639 5.86 -17.49 -12.71
C HIS A 639 6.97 -17.03 -11.76
N SER A 640 7.04 -15.73 -11.49
CA SER A 640 8.04 -15.17 -10.58
C SER A 640 7.86 -15.66 -9.13
N LEU A 641 6.62 -15.90 -8.67
CA LEU A 641 6.36 -16.42 -7.33
C LEU A 641 6.91 -17.83 -7.16
N VAL A 642 6.66 -18.73 -8.13
CA VAL A 642 7.18 -20.11 -8.11
C VAL A 642 8.71 -20.15 -8.17
N GLN A 643 9.35 -19.12 -8.71
CA GLN A 643 10.81 -18.97 -8.72
C GLN A 643 11.38 -18.34 -7.44
N GLY A 644 10.52 -17.77 -6.58
CA GLY A 644 10.91 -17.05 -5.37
C GLY A 644 11.36 -15.60 -5.63
N GLU A 645 10.99 -15.01 -6.77
CA GLU A 645 11.41 -13.67 -7.21
C GLU A 645 10.39 -12.56 -6.90
N THR A 646 9.17 -12.93 -6.49
CA THR A 646 8.10 -11.96 -6.20
C THR A 646 7.30 -12.33 -4.96
N SER A 647 6.56 -11.36 -4.42
CA SER A 647 5.72 -11.56 -3.25
C SER A 647 4.36 -12.15 -3.61
N GLN A 648 3.81 -12.93 -2.69
CA GLN A 648 2.45 -13.47 -2.79
C GLN A 648 1.39 -12.37 -2.98
N ALA A 649 1.55 -11.24 -2.29
CA ALA A 649 0.66 -10.08 -2.40
C ALA A 649 0.53 -9.56 -3.86
N LYS A 650 1.62 -9.62 -4.64
CA LYS A 650 1.60 -9.20 -6.05
C LYS A 650 0.74 -10.15 -6.90
N LEU A 651 0.84 -11.46 -6.67
CA LEU A 651 0.01 -12.45 -7.36
C LEU A 651 -1.47 -12.25 -7.05
N VAL A 652 -1.82 -12.10 -5.76
CA VAL A 652 -3.20 -11.83 -5.32
C VAL A 652 -3.75 -10.58 -5.99
N THR A 653 -2.95 -9.51 -6.06
CA THR A 653 -3.35 -8.25 -6.73
C THR A 653 -3.58 -8.46 -8.23
N SER A 654 -2.67 -9.15 -8.92
CA SER A 654 -2.83 -9.46 -10.35
C SER A 654 -4.05 -10.34 -10.63
N ALA A 655 -4.37 -11.30 -9.76
CA ALA A 655 -5.53 -12.16 -9.91
C ALA A 655 -6.85 -11.40 -9.69
N ARG A 656 -6.93 -10.55 -8.67
CA ARG A 656 -8.08 -9.64 -8.47
C ARG A 656 -8.30 -8.73 -9.68
N GLN A 657 -7.23 -8.26 -10.32
CA GLN A 657 -7.31 -7.47 -11.55
C GLN A 657 -7.89 -8.26 -12.74
N VAL A 658 -7.62 -9.56 -12.84
CA VAL A 658 -8.25 -10.44 -13.84
C VAL A 658 -9.75 -10.54 -13.61
N SER A 659 -10.19 -10.72 -12.36
CA SER A 659 -11.62 -10.77 -12.02
C SER A 659 -12.32 -9.42 -12.31
N ALA A 660 -11.68 -8.30 -11.96
CA ALA A 660 -12.20 -6.97 -12.25
C ALA A 660 -12.35 -6.69 -13.76
N SER A 661 -11.31 -7.00 -14.56
CA SER A 661 -11.37 -6.83 -16.03
C SER A 661 -12.38 -7.77 -16.70
N THR A 662 -12.59 -8.96 -16.14
CA THR A 662 -13.63 -9.90 -16.56
C THR A 662 -15.03 -9.33 -16.30
N SER A 663 -15.24 -8.75 -15.13
CA SER A 663 -16.47 -8.04 -14.75
C SER A 663 -16.78 -6.87 -15.69
N ASP A 664 -15.76 -6.08 -16.08
CA ASP A 664 -15.89 -5.01 -17.08
C ASP A 664 -16.32 -5.54 -18.46
N LEU A 665 -15.80 -6.70 -18.87
CA LEU A 665 -16.18 -7.34 -20.13
C LEU A 665 -17.63 -7.83 -20.11
N LEU A 666 -18.07 -8.46 -19.02
CA LEU A 666 -19.46 -8.89 -18.84
C LEU A 666 -20.44 -7.70 -18.91
N LYS A 667 -20.11 -6.59 -18.24
CA LYS A 667 -20.88 -5.33 -18.32
C LYS A 667 -20.98 -4.83 -19.76
N ALA A 668 -19.87 -4.80 -20.50
CA ALA A 668 -19.85 -4.35 -21.88
C ALA A 668 -20.79 -5.20 -22.76
N CYS A 669 -20.78 -6.52 -22.59
CA CYS A 669 -21.68 -7.43 -23.30
C CYS A 669 -23.16 -7.23 -22.90
N LYS A 670 -23.45 -7.01 -21.60
CA LYS A 670 -24.83 -6.86 -21.09
C LYS A 670 -25.56 -5.62 -21.64
N THR A 671 -24.86 -4.57 -22.09
CA THR A 671 -25.49 -3.38 -22.68
C THR A 671 -26.31 -3.65 -23.95
N LYS A 672 -26.15 -4.83 -24.57
CA LYS A 672 -26.91 -5.31 -25.73
C LYS A 672 -27.51 -6.71 -25.46
N GLN A 673 -27.89 -7.00 -24.21
CA GLN A 673 -28.34 -8.33 -23.75
C GLN A 673 -29.49 -8.93 -24.59
N ASP A 674 -30.41 -8.09 -25.07
CA ASP A 674 -31.52 -8.43 -25.98
C ASP A 674 -31.04 -9.01 -27.32
N ILE A 675 -29.79 -8.74 -27.68
CA ILE A 675 -29.18 -9.14 -28.95
C ILE A 675 -28.32 -10.41 -28.77
N PHE A 676 -27.66 -10.59 -27.62
CA PHE A 676 -26.70 -11.68 -27.35
C PHE A 676 -27.31 -13.08 -27.17
N GLY A 677 -28.61 -13.19 -26.85
CA GLY A 677 -29.30 -14.49 -26.73
C GLY A 677 -28.58 -15.50 -25.81
N ASP A 678 -28.44 -16.76 -26.28
CA ASP A 678 -27.75 -17.84 -25.55
C ASP A 678 -26.23 -17.59 -25.36
N GLY A 679 -25.63 -16.70 -26.16
CA GLY A 679 -24.24 -16.31 -26.01
C GLY A 679 -23.96 -15.63 -24.67
N MET A 680 -24.92 -14.85 -24.15
CA MET A 680 -24.79 -14.18 -22.85
C MET A 680 -24.75 -15.19 -21.69
N ARG A 681 -25.62 -16.21 -21.71
CA ARG A 681 -25.64 -17.25 -20.66
C ARG A 681 -24.30 -18.00 -20.57
N ARG A 682 -23.70 -18.30 -21.72
CA ARG A 682 -22.38 -18.94 -21.78
C ARG A 682 -21.28 -18.00 -21.29
N LEU A 683 -21.39 -16.71 -21.59
CA LEU A 683 -20.47 -15.67 -21.14
C LEU A 683 -20.50 -15.53 -19.61
N GLU A 684 -21.70 -15.52 -19.01
CA GLU A 684 -21.92 -15.49 -17.57
C GLU A 684 -21.32 -16.73 -16.89
N ALA A 685 -21.55 -17.92 -17.44
CA ALA A 685 -20.95 -19.15 -16.91
C ALA A 685 -19.41 -19.12 -16.94
N ALA A 686 -18.80 -18.60 -18.00
CA ALA A 686 -17.35 -18.44 -18.09
C ALA A 686 -16.84 -17.37 -17.12
N GLY A 687 -17.55 -16.25 -16.96
CA GLY A 687 -17.22 -15.21 -16.00
C GLY A 687 -17.24 -15.71 -14.55
N ASN A 688 -18.22 -16.54 -14.21
CA ASN A 688 -18.34 -17.18 -12.90
C ASN A 688 -17.20 -18.16 -12.63
N ALA A 689 -16.78 -18.91 -13.65
CA ALA A 689 -15.61 -19.77 -13.55
C ALA A 689 -14.33 -18.96 -13.26
N VAL A 690 -14.16 -17.79 -13.90
CA VAL A 690 -13.05 -16.87 -13.61
C VAL A 690 -13.11 -16.37 -12.16
N GLN A 691 -14.28 -15.93 -11.70
CA GLN A 691 -14.45 -15.42 -10.34
C GLN A 691 -14.14 -16.50 -9.30
N LYS A 692 -14.69 -17.71 -9.48
CA LYS A 692 -14.45 -18.85 -8.58
C LYS A 692 -12.97 -19.22 -8.53
N ALA A 693 -12.32 -19.36 -9.67
CA ALA A 693 -10.89 -19.70 -9.72
C ALA A 693 -10.01 -18.60 -9.12
N THR A 694 -10.41 -17.33 -9.24
CA THR A 694 -9.73 -16.20 -8.60
C THR A 694 -9.86 -16.29 -7.08
N ASN A 695 -11.07 -16.52 -6.54
CA ASN A 695 -11.28 -16.63 -5.10
C ASN A 695 -10.48 -17.80 -4.50
N SER A 696 -10.51 -18.97 -5.13
CA SER A 696 -9.72 -20.12 -4.68
C SER A 696 -8.21 -19.86 -4.69
N LEU A 697 -7.69 -19.07 -5.65
CA LEU A 697 -6.28 -18.66 -5.65
C LEU A 697 -5.96 -17.75 -4.47
N VAL A 698 -6.85 -16.80 -4.16
CA VAL A 698 -6.67 -15.86 -3.05
C VAL A 698 -6.72 -16.59 -1.71
N GLU A 699 -7.66 -17.52 -1.53
CA GLU A 699 -7.74 -18.36 -0.34
C GLU A 699 -6.48 -19.23 -0.17
N ALA A 700 -6.02 -19.89 -1.24
CA ALA A 700 -4.79 -20.69 -1.20
C ALA A 700 -3.56 -19.85 -0.85
N ALA A 701 -3.48 -18.62 -1.37
CA ALA A 701 -2.45 -17.67 -0.98
C ALA A 701 -2.53 -17.34 0.52
N GLN A 702 -3.68 -16.86 0.99
CA GLN A 702 -3.86 -16.45 2.40
C GLN A 702 -3.61 -17.58 3.40
N MET A 703 -4.07 -18.80 3.09
CA MET A 703 -3.83 -19.98 3.94
C MET A 703 -2.34 -20.28 4.11
N ASN A 704 -1.54 -20.14 3.05
CA ASN A 704 -0.09 -20.35 3.16
C ASN A 704 0.58 -19.24 3.98
N GLU A 705 0.12 -18.00 3.86
CA GLU A 705 0.65 -16.88 4.67
C GLU A 705 0.40 -17.12 6.16
N ALA A 706 -0.82 -17.53 6.52
CA ALA A 706 -1.17 -17.89 7.89
C ALA A 706 -0.36 -19.10 8.41
N GLN A 707 -0.16 -20.13 7.57
CA GLN A 707 0.67 -21.28 7.93
C GLN A 707 2.14 -20.90 8.14
N ALA A 708 2.69 -20.01 7.30
CA ALA A 708 4.04 -19.52 7.44
C ALA A 708 4.22 -18.68 8.71
N GLU A 709 3.24 -17.83 9.05
CA GLU A 709 3.24 -17.07 10.29
C GLU A 709 3.13 -17.99 11.52
N ASP A 710 2.26 -18.99 11.49
CA ASP A 710 2.11 -19.98 12.56
C ASP A 710 3.40 -20.82 12.74
N GLU A 711 4.05 -21.22 11.66
CA GLU A 711 5.36 -21.87 11.69
C GLU A 711 6.44 -20.95 12.28
N GLU A 712 6.45 -19.66 11.91
CA GLU A 712 7.39 -18.69 12.47
C GLU A 712 7.13 -18.44 13.97
N ILE A 713 5.87 -18.36 14.39
CA ILE A 713 5.46 -18.23 15.79
C ILE A 713 5.81 -19.50 16.58
N ALA A 714 5.61 -20.68 16.00
CA ALA A 714 6.01 -21.95 16.58
C ALA A 714 7.52 -22.03 16.76
N GLN A 715 8.30 -21.64 15.74
CA GLN A 715 9.76 -21.54 15.84
C GLN A 715 10.17 -20.52 16.92
N ARG A 716 9.54 -19.33 16.97
CA ARG A 716 9.74 -18.30 18.01
C ARG A 716 9.43 -18.80 19.42
N LYS A 717 8.39 -19.64 19.59
CA LYS A 717 8.08 -20.30 20.87
C LYS A 717 9.10 -21.40 21.20
N ASP A 718 9.62 -22.10 20.21
CA ASP A 718 10.62 -23.15 20.36
C ASP A 718 12.02 -22.59 20.70
N TYR A 719 12.33 -21.35 20.29
CA TYR A 719 13.50 -20.60 20.78
C TYR A 719 13.42 -20.22 22.27
N LYS A 720 12.22 -20.24 22.87
CA LYS A 720 12.01 -19.89 24.29
C LYS A 720 12.12 -21.07 25.26
N MET A 721 11.96 -22.33 24.84
CA MET A 721 11.79 -23.42 25.80
C MET A 721 13.02 -24.27 26.16
N THR A 722 13.98 -24.58 25.30
CA THR A 722 15.27 -25.17 25.74
C THR A 722 16.25 -25.32 24.57
N GLY A 723 17.55 -25.10 24.82
CA GLY A 723 18.62 -25.45 23.88
C GLY A 723 19.12 -24.34 22.96
N ILE A 724 19.07 -23.07 23.38
CA ILE A 724 19.61 -21.91 22.63
C ILE A 724 21.05 -22.18 22.16
N PHE A 725 21.90 -22.73 23.02
CA PHE A 725 23.30 -22.98 22.69
C PHE A 725 23.51 -24.07 21.63
N ALA A 726 22.71 -25.16 21.67
CA ALA A 726 22.82 -26.23 20.68
C ALA A 726 22.31 -25.77 19.29
N LYS A 727 21.21 -25.01 19.27
CA LYS A 727 20.65 -24.45 18.04
C LYS A 727 21.47 -23.29 17.48
N GLU A 728 22.12 -22.50 18.33
CA GLU A 728 23.09 -21.46 17.91
C GLU A 728 24.32 -22.09 17.26
N VAL A 729 24.86 -23.19 17.84
CA VAL A 729 25.98 -23.94 17.26
C VAL A 729 25.56 -24.59 15.93
N GLU A 730 24.34 -25.12 15.83
CA GLU A 730 23.82 -25.71 14.58
C GLU A 730 23.58 -24.66 13.49
N ALA A 731 23.10 -23.46 13.86
CA ALA A 731 22.97 -22.32 12.95
C ALA A 731 24.35 -21.79 12.50
N GLN A 732 25.32 -21.70 13.42
CA GLN A 732 26.70 -21.33 13.09
C GLN A 732 27.36 -22.37 12.18
N GLU A 733 27.12 -23.67 12.40
CA GLU A 733 27.59 -24.74 11.53
C GLU A 733 26.96 -24.65 10.13
N LEU A 734 25.66 -24.34 10.05
CA LEU A 734 24.96 -24.15 8.78
C LEU A 734 25.49 -22.94 8.01
N ILE A 735 25.79 -21.83 8.70
CA ILE A 735 26.42 -20.63 8.12
C ILE A 735 27.79 -21.00 7.54
N LEU A 736 28.66 -21.64 8.34
CA LEU A 736 29.98 -22.11 7.90
C LEU A 736 29.90 -23.04 6.68
N LYS A 737 28.90 -23.94 6.66
CA LYS A 737 28.66 -24.82 5.52
C LYS A 737 28.24 -24.05 4.27
N LYS A 738 27.37 -23.06 4.40
CA LYS A 738 26.92 -22.19 3.28
C LYS A 738 28.03 -21.28 2.78
N GLU A 739 28.89 -20.78 3.66
CA GLU A 739 30.10 -20.02 3.27
C GLU A 739 31.08 -20.89 2.49
N LYS A 740 31.29 -22.14 2.91
CA LYS A 740 32.11 -23.10 2.17
C LYS A 740 31.53 -23.41 0.79
N GLU A 741 30.22 -23.65 0.70
CA GLU A 741 29.52 -23.86 -0.58
C GLU A 741 29.62 -22.63 -1.51
N LEU A 742 29.51 -21.42 -0.94
CA LEU A 742 29.69 -20.17 -1.68
C LEU A 742 31.12 -20.02 -2.21
N GLU A 743 32.13 -20.36 -1.42
CA GLU A 743 33.53 -20.28 -1.81
C GLU A 743 33.88 -21.30 -2.91
N GLU A 744 33.33 -22.51 -2.83
CA GLU A 744 33.42 -23.52 -3.89
C GLU A 744 32.73 -23.05 -5.18
N ALA A 745 31.56 -22.41 -5.07
CA ALA A 745 30.85 -21.82 -6.21
C ALA A 745 31.65 -20.67 -6.85
N LYS A 746 32.29 -19.81 -6.04
CA LYS A 746 33.18 -18.73 -6.52
C LYS A 746 34.40 -19.29 -7.25
N LYS A 747 35.06 -20.33 -6.71
CA LYS A 747 36.18 -21.01 -7.39
C LYS A 747 35.76 -21.65 -8.72
N ARG A 748 34.59 -22.30 -8.77
CA ARG A 748 34.03 -22.83 -10.03
C ARG A 748 33.80 -21.70 -11.04
N LEU A 749 33.22 -20.58 -10.59
CA LEU A 749 33.00 -19.41 -11.45
C LEU A 749 34.32 -18.81 -11.97
N GLU A 750 35.36 -18.76 -11.14
CA GLU A 750 36.69 -18.29 -11.52
C GLU A 750 37.36 -19.22 -12.54
N MET A 751 37.23 -20.55 -12.37
CA MET A 751 37.70 -21.53 -13.36
C MET A 751 36.96 -21.38 -14.70
N ILE A 752 35.64 -21.15 -14.67
CA ILE A 752 34.84 -20.91 -15.88
C ILE A 752 35.28 -19.60 -16.57
N LYS A 753 35.56 -18.53 -15.79
CA LYS A 753 36.07 -17.26 -16.31
C LYS A 753 37.47 -17.43 -16.93
N LYS A 754 38.37 -18.19 -16.31
CA LYS A 754 39.69 -18.53 -16.86
C LYS A 754 39.58 -19.38 -18.13
N ALA A 755 38.68 -20.37 -18.18
CA ALA A 755 38.44 -21.16 -19.38
C ALA A 755 37.85 -20.34 -20.54
N LYS A 756 37.04 -19.31 -20.25
CA LYS A 756 36.58 -18.32 -21.25
C LYS A 756 37.68 -17.37 -21.72
N GLY A 757 38.64 -17.02 -20.87
CA GLY A 757 39.76 -16.12 -21.20
C GLY A 757 40.91 -16.76 -21.99
N VAL A 758 40.90 -18.08 -22.19
CA VAL A 758 41.93 -18.83 -22.96
C VAL A 758 41.49 -19.10 -24.41
N ARG A 759 40.34 -18.56 -24.83
CA ARG A 759 39.92 -18.50 -26.24
C ARG A 759 39.73 -17.04 -26.67
N SER A 760 40.83 -16.30 -26.74
CA SER A 760 40.96 -15.09 -27.56
C SER A 760 42.20 -15.19 -28.41
#